data_AF-I3XGB0-F1
#
_entry.id   AF-I3XGB0-F1
#
_cell.length_a   1.000
_cell.length_b   1.000
_cell.length_c   1.000
_cell.angle_alpha   90.00
_cell.angle_beta   90.00
_cell.angle_gamma   90.00
#
_symmetry.space_group_name_H-M   'P 1'
#
loop_
_entity.id
_entity.type
_entity.pdbx_description
1 polymer ?
#
loop_
_entity_poly.entity_id
_entity_poly.type
_entity_poly.pdbx_seq_one_letter_code
_entity_poly.pdbx_strand_id
1 'polypeptide(L)'
;MPYFTDNNLILNLIGGPNTGFRPGQLGALHSALAHFSVYDEPAILSLPTGYGKTALLMALPFLLRARRVLVVEPSDALRQQTTSHFKELSVLRRLGVVAAATPNPAVLGQKGAPRDADAWTKAAGQDVVISTPQSLSPAVAPEAPSDLFDLIIFDEAHHAPAETWAAFLAHYPEARFVFLTATPFRRDRKVIPGRMAYWYPVSKAAKESAFGRVTFTPAPVRNANDDDEIDRAVARTAVARLRADQAAGFDHRIFARAATIASARRLVGLYEETGARVRAIDSHASKRTQDKAEAELLAGEIDGVVCVDMFGEGYDFPKLKIAALHAPHRSLVPTLQFIGRFARTNDASTGDATLVAPLSRLKEASVKLFKEGVDIAELIDDVARAQIAEVEADREMLDFLKINKQADSDYDSVTPLLLELYAHAQIFECQAQPDFSLFGDVIGRNLRVAKQWTSDDGLVTLLLTVDTSPPNWATSDVLVNVRHDAFLLAYNQASRLCYIGSTRRTARIYLDLIQTALPDQHRPISYERTRRALSGLNSLRFYNVGLKNTAVNSQAESYRVMTGPAAERAITTGDSRAYSQGHFFGSGVGDDDVRETIGASSSSRIWSNQRLSVAEYIEWITELNGRLGGGGGIAASQLDIIQHARTLRQLPEHIIAAGWHKQAYRLAPRVRWRAGAAAPWTYRIVTDLELANFQVNGGRSTMTFDVVSDTFSGSISFNLGGGALFTKAGASDVEIVTGYDEWTDLASWLSHHPPVFYAADKSSFIGVNLIAAAADVVTQLRDGDADALAWDNCKIDMEFGPDQPDGRLTVHQGLERHLCASDDLIALVYDHRSGEAADYIAFVQNPDGSLIVRLYHCKGAGGAPSGRRVGDVYEVSGQMLKSIAFCDAAVLTQHVEHRINPGHHRNPSRFVKGDFNAMKRALETTPPTGLTFEIFGVQPGISRAAVDAHLADLMVYGLDYAQRGGAAKAQRLTSA
;
A
#
# COMPACT_ATOMS: atom_id res chain seq x y z
N MET A 1 -0.83 27.07 -54.87
CA MET A 1 0.32 26.24 -54.42
C MET A 1 0.63 26.65 -52.98
N PRO A 2 0.97 25.74 -52.08
CA PRO A 2 1.21 26.07 -50.68
C PRO A 2 2.57 26.73 -50.50
N TYR A 3 2.59 27.96 -49.97
CA TYR A 3 3.79 28.80 -49.88
C TYR A 3 5.00 28.10 -49.23
N PHE A 4 4.82 27.41 -48.10
CA PHE A 4 5.92 26.77 -47.38
C PHE A 4 6.45 25.50 -48.06
N THR A 5 5.60 24.81 -48.84
CA THR A 5 6.01 23.65 -49.63
C THR A 5 6.96 24.08 -50.76
N ASP A 6 6.63 25.17 -51.44
CA ASP A 6 7.42 25.71 -52.57
C ASP A 6 8.73 26.34 -52.10
N ASN A 7 8.79 26.78 -50.84
CA ASN A 7 9.93 27.45 -50.24
C ASN A 7 10.65 26.59 -49.18
N ASN A 8 10.48 25.28 -49.15
CA ASN A 8 10.99 24.43 -48.05
C ASN A 8 12.53 24.37 -47.92
N LEU A 9 13.29 24.69 -48.96
CA LEU A 9 14.77 24.70 -48.97
C LEU A 9 15.37 26.09 -48.74
N ILE A 10 14.57 27.12 -48.51
CA ILE A 10 15.10 28.49 -48.38
C ILE A 10 15.78 28.76 -47.03
N LEU A 11 15.48 27.94 -46.02
CA LEU A 11 16.01 28.14 -44.68
C LEU A 11 17.47 27.74 -44.64
N ASN A 12 18.33 28.72 -44.39
CA ASN A 12 19.73 28.49 -44.16
C ASN A 12 19.95 28.11 -42.68
N LEU A 13 20.11 26.82 -42.42
CA LEU A 13 20.26 26.25 -41.07
C LEU A 13 21.69 26.39 -40.50
N ILE A 14 22.32 27.55 -40.71
CA ILE A 14 23.66 27.86 -40.16
C ILE A 14 23.55 28.24 -38.68
N GLY A 15 24.48 27.72 -37.88
CA GLY A 15 24.62 28.06 -36.47
C GLY A 15 25.44 29.34 -36.25
N GLY A 16 24.93 30.27 -35.45
CA GLY A 16 25.67 31.47 -35.05
C GLY A 16 24.85 32.38 -34.13
N PRO A 17 25.35 32.77 -32.94
CA PRO A 17 24.63 33.68 -32.05
C PRO A 17 24.45 35.04 -32.72
N ASN A 18 23.20 35.49 -32.88
CA ASN A 18 22.80 36.72 -33.57
C ASN A 18 23.11 36.76 -35.08
N THR A 19 23.71 35.71 -35.66
CA THR A 19 23.99 35.55 -37.10
C THR A 19 23.66 34.12 -37.54
N GLY A 20 22.40 33.71 -37.36
CA GLY A 20 21.91 32.36 -37.61
C GLY A 20 21.00 31.85 -36.48
N PHE A 21 20.65 30.57 -36.52
CA PHE A 21 19.95 29.92 -35.42
C PHE A 21 20.93 29.61 -34.28
N ARG A 22 20.46 29.72 -33.04
CA ARG A 22 21.22 29.25 -31.86
C ARG A 22 21.22 27.70 -31.81
N PRO A 23 22.21 27.06 -31.15
CA PRO A 23 22.27 25.60 -31.04
C PRO A 23 20.97 24.96 -30.54
N GLY A 24 20.34 25.52 -29.50
CA GLY A 24 19.07 25.01 -28.99
C GLY A 24 17.90 25.18 -29.97
N GLN A 25 17.93 26.22 -30.82
CA GLN A 25 16.91 26.43 -31.86
C GLN A 25 17.06 25.40 -32.98
N LEU A 26 18.30 25.17 -33.46
CA LEU A 26 18.58 24.12 -34.45
C LEU A 26 18.20 22.73 -33.93
N GLY A 27 18.57 22.42 -32.68
CA GLY A 27 18.20 21.17 -32.03
C GLY A 27 16.68 20.96 -32.00
N ALA A 28 15.92 21.98 -31.61
CA ALA A 28 14.45 21.90 -31.60
C ALA A 28 13.86 21.67 -33.00
N LEU A 29 14.38 22.34 -34.03
CA LEU A 29 13.94 22.16 -35.43
C LEU A 29 14.23 20.74 -35.94
N HIS A 30 15.41 20.21 -35.66
CA HIS A 30 15.78 18.84 -36.04
C HIS A 30 15.01 17.78 -35.26
N SER A 31 14.78 17.99 -33.96
CA SER A 31 13.96 17.11 -33.14
C SER A 31 12.51 17.05 -33.60
N ALA A 32 11.94 18.16 -34.09
CA ALA A 32 10.59 18.14 -34.67
C ALA A 32 10.52 17.23 -35.90
N LEU A 33 11.52 17.30 -36.79
CA LEU A 33 11.62 16.42 -37.96
C LEU A 33 11.80 14.96 -37.58
N ALA A 34 12.68 14.68 -36.60
CA ALA A 34 12.89 13.33 -36.09
C ALA A 34 11.63 12.76 -35.44
N HIS A 35 10.93 13.55 -34.63
CA HIS A 35 9.68 13.16 -33.97
C HIS A 35 8.63 12.72 -34.98
N PHE A 36 8.28 13.58 -35.94
CA PHE A 36 7.27 13.27 -36.96
C PHE A 36 7.72 12.24 -38.02
N SER A 37 8.92 11.70 -37.91
CA SER A 37 9.35 10.55 -38.71
C SER A 37 9.01 9.20 -38.05
N VAL A 38 8.70 9.20 -36.75
CA VAL A 38 8.44 8.01 -35.94
C VAL A 38 7.05 8.04 -35.31
N TYR A 39 6.56 9.23 -34.92
CA TYR A 39 5.34 9.40 -34.15
C TYR A 39 4.36 10.36 -34.82
N ASP A 40 3.08 10.01 -34.77
CA ASP A 40 1.97 10.86 -35.23
C ASP A 40 1.38 11.74 -34.09
N GLU A 41 1.78 11.49 -32.85
CA GLU A 41 1.32 12.25 -31.67
C GLU A 41 1.93 13.67 -31.60
N PRO A 42 1.35 14.62 -30.84
CA PRO A 42 1.89 15.98 -30.73
C PRO A 42 3.33 16.04 -30.21
N ALA A 43 4.12 16.97 -30.75
CA ALA A 43 5.51 17.20 -30.36
C ALA A 43 5.64 18.39 -29.40
N ILE A 44 6.19 18.18 -28.20
CA ILE A 44 6.50 19.26 -27.24
C ILE A 44 7.96 19.68 -27.42
N LEU A 45 8.18 20.96 -27.72
CA LEU A 45 9.52 21.56 -27.81
C LEU A 45 9.64 22.63 -26.73
N SER A 46 10.53 22.37 -25.76
CA SER A 46 10.75 23.24 -24.63
C SER A 46 12.06 24.02 -24.73
N LEU A 47 11.96 25.35 -24.83
CA LEU A 47 13.10 26.25 -24.85
C LEU A 47 12.91 27.40 -23.86
N PRO A 48 13.97 27.83 -23.14
CA PRO A 48 13.86 28.89 -22.14
C PRO A 48 13.24 30.18 -22.67
N THR A 49 12.50 30.89 -21.83
CA THR A 49 11.81 32.13 -22.19
C THR A 49 12.78 33.19 -22.71
N GLY A 50 12.68 33.57 -23.98
CA GLY A 50 13.55 34.57 -24.62
C GLY A 50 14.75 34.01 -25.37
N TYR A 51 14.85 32.67 -25.45
CA TYR A 51 15.83 32.00 -26.31
C TYR A 51 15.46 32.08 -27.80
N GLY A 52 14.36 32.78 -28.13
CA GLY A 52 13.93 33.06 -29.51
C GLY A 52 12.91 32.08 -30.09
N LYS A 53 11.95 31.60 -29.30
CA LYS A 53 10.84 30.71 -29.75
C LYS A 53 10.09 31.24 -30.99
N THR A 54 9.97 32.55 -31.14
CA THR A 54 9.37 33.19 -32.33
C THR A 54 10.09 32.81 -33.64
N ALA A 55 11.40 32.55 -33.61
CA ALA A 55 12.11 32.06 -34.79
C ALA A 55 11.68 30.63 -35.17
N LEU A 56 11.38 29.78 -34.16
CA LEU A 56 10.87 28.43 -34.38
C LEU A 56 9.45 28.44 -34.94
N LEU A 57 8.57 29.30 -34.40
CA LEU A 57 7.21 29.49 -34.92
C LEU A 57 7.21 29.71 -36.43
N MET A 58 8.10 30.57 -36.93
CA MET A 58 8.20 30.87 -38.35
C MET A 58 8.97 29.82 -39.17
N ALA A 59 9.95 29.13 -38.58
CA ALA A 59 10.80 28.18 -39.31
C ALA A 59 10.16 26.78 -39.47
N LEU A 60 9.41 26.31 -38.48
CA LEU A 60 8.76 24.99 -38.49
C LEU A 60 7.87 24.74 -39.73
N PRO A 61 7.04 25.71 -40.18
CA PRO A 61 6.24 25.56 -41.40
C PRO A 61 7.04 25.18 -42.65
N PHE A 62 8.21 25.79 -42.85
CA PHE A 62 9.08 25.50 -43.99
C PHE A 62 9.66 24.08 -43.89
N LEU A 63 10.18 23.70 -42.71
CA LEU A 63 10.80 22.39 -42.51
C LEU A 63 9.80 21.25 -42.60
N LEU A 64 8.61 21.43 -42.02
CA LEU A 64 7.54 20.45 -42.05
C LEU A 64 6.74 20.47 -43.37
N ARG A 65 7.06 21.40 -44.29
CA ARG A 65 6.41 21.54 -45.60
C ARG A 65 4.88 21.70 -45.47
N ALA A 66 4.46 22.52 -44.51
CA ALA A 66 3.04 22.69 -44.18
C ALA A 66 2.28 23.37 -45.33
N ARG A 67 1.05 22.92 -45.59
CA ARG A 67 0.16 23.53 -46.58
C ARG A 67 -0.52 24.77 -46.02
N ARG A 68 -1.04 24.69 -44.79
CA ARG A 68 -1.69 25.79 -44.08
C ARG A 68 -1.49 25.66 -42.58
N VAL A 69 -1.00 26.74 -41.98
CA VAL A 69 -0.58 26.74 -40.58
C VAL A 69 -1.59 27.50 -39.72
N LEU A 70 -1.95 26.93 -38.58
CA LEU A 70 -2.61 27.64 -37.50
C LEU A 70 -1.61 27.86 -36.36
N VAL A 71 -1.35 29.11 -35.99
CA VAL A 71 -0.62 29.46 -34.78
C VAL A 71 -1.61 29.93 -33.72
N VAL A 72 -1.59 29.28 -32.56
CA VAL A 72 -2.45 29.59 -31.43
C VAL A 72 -1.62 30.29 -30.35
N GLU A 73 -1.94 31.55 -30.11
CA GLU A 73 -1.31 32.43 -29.14
C GLU A 73 -2.24 32.62 -27.93
N PRO A 74 -1.73 32.66 -26.69
CA PRO A 74 -2.57 32.73 -25.49
C PRO A 74 -3.26 34.09 -25.27
N SER A 75 -2.78 35.18 -25.87
CA SER A 75 -3.37 36.52 -25.75
C SER A 75 -3.43 37.30 -27.06
N ASP A 76 -4.29 38.33 -27.10
CA ASP A 76 -4.41 39.21 -28.27
C ASP A 76 -3.13 40.02 -28.54
N ALA A 77 -2.38 40.38 -27.49
CA ALA A 77 -1.11 41.10 -27.63
C ALA A 77 -0.07 40.26 -28.39
N LEU A 78 0.13 39.01 -27.97
CA LEU A 78 1.04 38.07 -28.67
C LEU A 78 0.53 37.74 -30.07
N ARG A 79 -0.78 37.55 -30.24
CA ARG A 79 -1.40 37.37 -31.58
C ARG A 79 -1.04 38.51 -32.53
N GLN A 80 -1.15 39.76 -32.10
CA GLN A 80 -0.81 40.94 -32.91
C GLN A 80 0.70 40.99 -33.23
N GLN A 81 1.55 40.69 -32.25
CA GLN A 81 2.99 40.65 -32.41
C GLN A 81 3.42 39.55 -33.39
N THR A 82 2.99 38.31 -33.19
CA THR A 82 3.28 37.17 -34.06
C THR A 82 2.76 37.41 -35.48
N THR A 83 1.57 38.01 -35.63
CA THR A 83 1.06 38.42 -36.95
C THR A 83 2.00 39.37 -37.68
N SER A 84 2.53 40.37 -36.97
CA SER A 84 3.47 41.33 -37.55
C SER A 84 4.79 40.66 -37.91
N HIS A 85 5.28 39.72 -37.08
CA HIS A 85 6.51 38.99 -37.38
C HIS A 85 6.40 38.10 -38.61
N PHE A 86 5.30 37.35 -38.76
CA PHE A 86 5.06 36.45 -39.90
C PHE A 86 4.87 37.21 -41.22
N LYS A 87 4.16 38.35 -41.21
CA LYS A 87 3.92 39.16 -42.42
C LYS A 87 5.21 39.61 -43.10
N GLU A 88 6.27 39.82 -42.34
CA GLU A 88 7.56 40.29 -42.85
C GLU A 88 8.67 39.25 -42.76
N LEU A 89 8.39 38.06 -42.20
CA LEU A 89 9.40 37.09 -41.76
C LEU A 89 10.55 37.75 -40.97
N SER A 90 10.21 38.79 -40.20
CA SER A 90 11.17 39.79 -39.69
C SER A 90 12.30 39.17 -38.85
N VAL A 91 12.01 38.19 -38.00
CA VAL A 91 13.05 37.54 -37.17
C VAL A 91 13.96 36.65 -38.01
N LEU A 92 13.41 35.91 -38.98
CA LEU A 92 14.22 35.06 -39.86
C LEU A 92 15.15 35.91 -40.74
N ARG A 93 14.66 37.04 -41.27
CA ARG A 93 15.49 38.01 -42.00
C ARG A 93 16.57 38.62 -41.12
N ARG A 94 16.22 39.03 -39.90
CA ARG A 94 17.18 39.59 -38.92
C ARG A 94 18.30 38.61 -38.58
N LEU A 95 18.00 37.31 -38.53
CA LEU A 95 18.99 36.26 -38.30
C LEU A 95 19.79 35.88 -39.56
N GLY A 96 19.44 36.42 -40.73
CA GLY A 96 20.09 36.08 -42.01
C GLY A 96 19.83 34.65 -42.48
N VAL A 97 18.82 33.96 -41.92
CA VAL A 97 18.49 32.57 -42.25
C VAL A 97 17.53 32.45 -43.45
N VAL A 98 16.99 33.58 -43.90
CA VAL A 98 16.18 33.70 -45.13
C VAL A 98 16.74 34.86 -45.96
N ALA A 99 16.84 34.66 -47.27
CA ALA A 99 17.32 35.68 -48.20
C ALA A 99 16.38 36.88 -48.26
N ALA A 100 16.92 38.09 -48.43
CA ALA A 100 16.11 39.31 -48.49
C ALA A 100 15.09 39.32 -49.66
N ALA A 101 15.37 38.58 -50.73
CA ALA A 101 14.50 38.47 -51.90
C ALA A 101 13.35 37.46 -51.74
N THR A 102 13.30 36.70 -50.65
CA THR A 102 12.23 35.72 -50.42
C THR A 102 10.88 36.44 -50.30
N PRO A 103 9.83 35.97 -51.02
CA PRO A 103 8.48 36.52 -50.90
C PRO A 103 7.90 36.27 -49.51
N ASN A 104 7.01 37.12 -49.01
CA ASN A 104 6.37 36.93 -47.70
C ASN A 104 5.11 36.03 -47.82
N PRO A 105 4.74 35.27 -46.76
CA PRO A 105 3.49 34.50 -46.75
C PRO A 105 2.25 35.39 -46.62
N ALA A 106 1.09 34.90 -47.06
CA ALA A 106 -0.21 35.49 -46.75
C ALA A 106 -0.62 35.14 -45.31
N VAL A 107 -0.81 36.17 -44.47
CA VAL A 107 -1.01 36.00 -43.02
C VAL A 107 -2.26 36.73 -42.54
N LEU A 108 -3.14 35.99 -41.86
CA LEU A 108 -4.33 36.52 -41.19
C LEU A 108 -4.19 36.43 -39.67
N GLY A 109 -4.16 37.59 -39.02
CA GLY A 109 -4.40 37.67 -37.58
C GLY A 109 -5.89 37.66 -37.29
N GLN A 110 -6.46 36.49 -36.97
CA GLN A 110 -7.89 36.29 -36.74
C GLN A 110 -8.37 36.98 -35.46
N LYS A 111 -9.37 37.86 -35.56
CA LYS A 111 -9.99 38.55 -34.42
C LYS A 111 -11.40 38.02 -34.17
N GLY A 112 -11.64 37.48 -32.98
CA GLY A 112 -12.93 36.91 -32.60
C GLY A 112 -13.30 35.66 -33.40
N ALA A 113 -14.44 35.06 -33.05
CA ALA A 113 -14.90 33.85 -33.71
C ALA A 113 -15.38 34.11 -35.14
N PRO A 114 -14.97 33.30 -36.14
CA PRO A 114 -15.59 33.33 -37.46
C PRO A 114 -17.09 33.03 -37.34
N ARG A 115 -17.92 33.82 -38.05
CA ARG A 115 -19.38 33.81 -37.89
C ARG A 115 -20.11 33.05 -39.01
N ASP A 116 -19.45 32.83 -40.14
CA ASP A 116 -20.05 32.28 -41.36
C ASP A 116 -19.00 31.53 -42.21
N ALA A 117 -19.47 30.84 -43.25
CA ALA A 117 -18.63 30.10 -44.19
C ALA A 117 -17.67 31.02 -44.98
N ASP A 118 -18.03 32.29 -45.17
CA ASP A 118 -17.18 33.29 -45.83
C ASP A 118 -15.95 33.62 -44.98
N ALA A 119 -16.08 33.70 -43.66
CA ALA A 119 -14.96 33.88 -42.75
C ALA A 119 -13.98 32.69 -42.82
N TRP A 120 -14.49 31.46 -42.92
CA TRP A 120 -13.66 30.27 -43.12
C TRP A 120 -13.01 30.23 -44.50
N THR A 121 -13.71 30.69 -45.54
CA THR A 121 -13.15 30.82 -46.90
C THR A 121 -12.01 31.83 -46.94
N LYS A 122 -12.11 32.94 -46.20
CA LYS A 122 -11.01 33.90 -46.03
C LYS A 122 -9.80 33.28 -45.35
N ALA A 123 -10.01 32.48 -44.31
CA ALA A 123 -8.93 31.75 -43.63
C ALA A 123 -8.27 30.71 -44.55
N ALA A 124 -9.07 30.01 -45.38
CA ALA A 124 -8.56 29.07 -46.37
C ALA A 124 -7.67 29.73 -47.45
N GLY A 125 -7.87 31.01 -47.73
CA GLY A 125 -7.03 31.79 -48.66
C GLY A 125 -5.68 32.26 -48.10
N GLN A 126 -5.33 31.90 -46.86
CA GLN A 126 -4.09 32.33 -46.20
C GLN A 126 -3.13 31.16 -46.04
N ASP A 127 -1.82 31.45 -46.00
CA ASP A 127 -0.79 30.47 -45.69
C ASP A 127 -0.67 30.24 -44.17
N VAL A 128 -0.86 31.31 -43.38
CA VAL A 128 -0.80 31.29 -41.92
C VAL A 128 -2.00 32.03 -41.33
N VAL A 129 -2.68 31.37 -40.40
CA VAL A 129 -3.71 31.97 -39.55
C VAL A 129 -3.19 32.02 -38.11
N ILE A 130 -3.29 33.18 -37.48
CA ILE A 130 -2.79 33.39 -36.10
C ILE A 130 -3.97 33.85 -35.25
N SER A 131 -4.22 33.14 -34.16
CA SER A 131 -5.44 33.32 -33.36
C SER A 131 -5.23 33.05 -31.88
N THR A 132 -6.27 33.27 -31.09
CA THR A 132 -6.37 32.86 -29.68
C THR A 132 -7.27 31.64 -29.54
N PRO A 133 -7.11 30.81 -28.48
CA PRO A 133 -8.00 29.69 -28.20
C PRO A 133 -9.47 30.10 -28.17
N GLN A 134 -9.78 31.26 -27.59
CA GLN A 134 -11.15 31.77 -27.46
C GLN A 134 -11.77 32.23 -28.79
N SER A 135 -10.96 32.36 -29.86
CA SER A 135 -11.44 32.78 -31.17
C SER A 135 -11.63 31.63 -32.15
N LEU A 136 -10.80 30.59 -32.14
CA LEU A 136 -10.85 29.50 -33.14
C LEU A 136 -11.01 28.09 -32.55
N SER A 137 -11.07 27.93 -31.23
CA SER A 137 -11.29 26.60 -30.64
C SER A 137 -12.62 26.01 -31.13
N PRO A 138 -12.66 24.75 -31.60
CA PRO A 138 -13.91 24.06 -31.96
C PRO A 138 -14.92 23.98 -30.81
N ALA A 139 -14.47 24.13 -29.56
CA ALA A 139 -15.36 24.21 -28.39
C ALA A 139 -16.15 25.54 -28.29
N VAL A 140 -15.77 26.58 -29.06
CA VAL A 140 -16.30 27.96 -28.91
C VAL A 140 -16.72 28.57 -30.25
N ALA A 141 -16.05 28.22 -31.35
CA ALA A 141 -16.35 28.70 -32.70
C ALA A 141 -17.12 27.64 -33.51
N PRO A 142 -17.90 28.04 -34.54
CA PRO A 142 -18.54 27.10 -35.46
C PRO A 142 -17.54 26.14 -36.11
N GLU A 143 -17.95 24.92 -36.44
CA GLU A 143 -17.06 23.90 -37.01
C GLU A 143 -16.38 24.36 -38.31
N ALA A 144 -15.05 24.36 -38.30
CA ALA A 144 -14.22 24.53 -39.50
C ALA A 144 -14.11 23.19 -40.25
N PRO A 145 -13.70 23.17 -41.54
CA PRO A 145 -13.26 21.94 -42.19
C PRO A 145 -12.11 21.28 -41.39
N SER A 146 -12.21 19.97 -41.12
CA SER A 146 -11.23 19.20 -40.33
C SER A 146 -9.87 19.03 -41.02
N ASP A 147 -9.79 19.34 -42.31
CA ASP A 147 -8.57 19.32 -43.13
C ASP A 147 -8.03 20.73 -43.44
N LEU A 148 -8.60 21.77 -42.84
CA LEU A 148 -8.23 23.16 -43.12
C LEU A 148 -6.77 23.46 -42.74
N PHE A 149 -6.27 22.90 -41.65
CA PHE A 149 -4.89 23.08 -41.19
C PHE A 149 -4.19 21.73 -41.12
N ASP A 150 -2.95 21.66 -41.62
CA ASP A 150 -2.12 20.45 -41.55
C ASP A 150 -0.92 20.61 -40.61
N LEU A 151 -0.72 21.82 -40.07
CA LEU A 151 0.19 22.12 -38.97
C LEU A 151 -0.46 23.10 -38.00
N ILE A 152 -0.57 22.71 -36.74
CA ILE A 152 -1.07 23.56 -35.65
C ILE A 152 0.03 23.74 -34.61
N ILE A 153 0.42 24.99 -34.36
CA ILE A 153 1.48 25.33 -33.40
C ILE A 153 0.87 26.14 -32.26
N PHE A 154 1.01 25.68 -31.03
CA PHE A 154 0.65 26.46 -29.85
C PHE A 154 1.90 27.09 -29.25
N ASP A 155 1.92 28.42 -29.11
CA ASP A 155 2.91 29.08 -28.25
C ASP A 155 2.38 29.14 -26.81
N GLU A 156 3.31 29.14 -25.86
CA GLU A 156 3.06 29.02 -24.43
C GLU A 156 2.01 27.97 -24.09
N ALA A 157 2.19 26.77 -24.67
CA ALA A 157 1.29 25.63 -24.57
C ALA A 157 0.80 25.29 -23.15
N HIS A 158 1.57 25.63 -22.13
CA HIS A 158 1.22 25.45 -20.72
C HIS A 158 0.05 26.33 -20.22
N HIS A 159 -0.37 27.35 -20.98
CA HIS A 159 -1.45 28.27 -20.60
C HIS A 159 -2.83 27.87 -21.13
N ALA A 160 -2.89 26.95 -22.07
CA ALA A 160 -4.13 26.74 -22.79
C ALA A 160 -5.12 25.81 -22.04
N PRO A 161 -6.44 26.10 -22.09
CA PRO A 161 -7.44 25.29 -21.40
C PRO A 161 -7.47 23.85 -21.90
N ALA A 162 -7.59 22.89 -20.96
CA ALA A 162 -7.62 21.46 -21.28
C ALA A 162 -8.71 21.10 -22.30
N GLU A 163 -9.92 21.67 -22.18
CA GLU A 163 -11.02 21.42 -23.10
C GLU A 163 -10.75 21.94 -24.51
N THR A 164 -10.17 23.14 -24.65
CA THR A 164 -9.87 23.71 -25.97
C THR A 164 -8.81 22.91 -26.72
N TRP A 165 -7.85 22.33 -26.00
CA TRP A 165 -6.81 21.48 -26.57
C TRP A 165 -7.34 20.16 -27.08
N ALA A 166 -8.12 19.48 -26.23
CA ALA A 166 -8.81 18.26 -26.62
C ALA A 166 -9.71 18.50 -27.84
N ALA A 167 -10.39 19.64 -27.90
CA ALA A 167 -11.22 20.03 -29.05
C ALA A 167 -10.41 20.19 -30.34
N PHE A 168 -9.23 20.84 -30.31
CA PHE A 168 -8.37 20.94 -31.49
C PHE A 168 -7.84 19.57 -31.94
N LEU A 169 -7.35 18.75 -31.00
CA LEU A 169 -6.82 17.41 -31.31
C LEU A 169 -7.89 16.49 -31.89
N ALA A 170 -9.10 16.52 -31.34
CA ALA A 170 -10.23 15.73 -31.85
C ALA A 170 -10.71 16.20 -33.22
N HIS A 171 -10.68 17.53 -33.49
CA HIS A 171 -11.20 18.10 -34.73
C HIS A 171 -10.24 17.98 -35.93
N TYR A 172 -8.93 18.00 -35.70
CA TYR A 172 -7.90 17.95 -36.75
C TYR A 172 -7.01 16.70 -36.61
N PRO A 173 -7.53 15.48 -36.83
CA PRO A 173 -6.79 14.24 -36.57
C PRO A 173 -5.57 14.04 -37.49
N GLU A 174 -5.60 14.61 -38.70
CA GLU A 174 -4.52 14.51 -39.69
C GLU A 174 -3.47 15.63 -39.57
N ALA A 175 -3.68 16.60 -38.67
CA ALA A 175 -2.77 17.72 -38.51
C ALA A 175 -1.61 17.36 -37.58
N ARG A 176 -0.40 17.84 -37.91
CA ARG A 176 0.73 17.76 -37.00
C ARG A 176 0.61 18.85 -35.94
N PHE A 177 0.77 18.49 -34.67
CA PHE A 177 0.69 19.43 -33.55
C PHE A 177 2.06 19.68 -32.95
N VAL A 178 2.47 20.94 -32.86
CA VAL A 178 3.69 21.35 -32.16
C VAL A 178 3.37 22.27 -30.99
N PHE A 179 3.81 21.89 -29.80
CA PHE A 179 3.62 22.63 -28.57
C PHE A 179 4.93 23.29 -28.15
N LEU A 180 5.01 24.60 -28.34
CA LEU A 180 6.14 25.42 -27.90
C LEU A 180 5.86 25.94 -26.50
N THR A 181 6.81 25.75 -25.60
CA THR A 181 6.67 26.25 -24.23
C THR A 181 8.02 26.46 -23.58
N ALA A 182 8.15 27.44 -22.69
CA ALA A 182 9.34 27.48 -21.84
C ALA A 182 9.26 26.51 -20.66
N THR A 183 8.05 25.99 -20.39
CA THR A 183 7.75 25.21 -19.20
C THR A 183 6.83 24.08 -19.61
N PRO A 184 7.36 22.87 -19.77
CA PRO A 184 6.60 21.75 -20.31
C PRO A 184 5.63 21.14 -19.30
N PHE A 185 5.50 21.73 -18.11
CA PHE A 185 4.70 21.23 -17.01
C PHE A 185 3.60 22.22 -16.65
N ARG A 186 2.39 21.71 -16.37
CA ARG A 186 1.24 22.54 -16.00
C ARG A 186 1.13 22.74 -14.49
N ARG A 187 0.51 23.85 -14.10
CA ARG A 187 0.28 24.25 -12.69
C ARG A 187 -0.72 23.36 -11.95
N ASP A 188 -1.58 22.66 -12.68
CA ASP A 188 -2.64 21.78 -12.16
C ASP A 188 -2.24 20.29 -12.16
N ARG A 189 -0.95 19.98 -12.39
CA ARG A 189 -0.41 18.61 -12.57
C ARG A 189 -1.04 17.82 -13.72
N LYS A 190 -1.81 18.47 -14.61
CA LYS A 190 -2.28 17.80 -15.82
C LYS A 190 -1.16 17.73 -16.84
N VAL A 191 -1.06 16.62 -17.54
CA VAL A 191 -0.05 16.40 -18.58
C VAL A 191 -0.40 17.25 -19.80
N ILE A 192 0.61 17.90 -20.40
CA ILE A 192 0.48 18.50 -21.74
C ILE A 192 0.42 17.32 -22.72
N PRO A 193 -0.65 17.13 -23.51
CA PRO A 193 -0.72 16.00 -24.43
C PRO A 193 0.45 16.03 -25.42
N GLY A 194 0.94 14.87 -25.82
CA GLY A 194 2.10 14.73 -26.70
C GLY A 194 3.39 14.33 -25.98
N ARG A 195 4.44 14.11 -26.77
CA ARG A 195 5.75 13.66 -26.30
C ARG A 195 6.72 14.81 -26.23
N MET A 196 7.59 14.81 -25.21
CA MET A 196 8.74 15.70 -25.17
C MET A 196 9.72 15.36 -26.31
N ALA A 197 9.65 16.10 -27.41
CA ALA A 197 10.54 15.90 -28.56
C ALA A 197 11.89 16.61 -28.34
N TYR A 198 11.91 17.72 -27.60
CA TYR A 198 13.15 18.43 -27.28
C TYR A 198 13.01 19.30 -26.04
N TRP A 199 14.01 19.26 -25.17
CA TRP A 199 14.14 20.19 -24.05
C TRP A 199 15.55 20.79 -24.05
N TYR A 200 15.63 22.13 -24.02
CA TYR A 200 16.90 22.84 -23.94
C TYR A 200 17.19 23.34 -22.53
N PRO A 201 18.30 22.93 -21.90
CA PRO A 201 18.64 23.34 -20.53
C PRO A 201 18.85 24.85 -20.41
N VAL A 202 18.33 25.45 -19.33
CA VAL A 202 18.52 26.87 -19.02
C VAL A 202 20.00 27.17 -18.75
N SER A 203 20.73 26.27 -18.09
CA SER A 203 22.17 26.44 -17.83
C SER A 203 22.99 26.53 -19.12
N LYS A 204 22.63 25.78 -20.16
CA LYS A 204 23.28 25.87 -21.47
C LYS A 204 22.95 27.19 -22.17
N ALA A 205 21.68 27.60 -22.14
CA ALA A 205 21.27 28.89 -22.68
C ALA A 205 21.96 30.08 -21.99
N ALA A 206 22.16 30.01 -20.67
CA ALA A 206 22.88 31.02 -19.90
C ALA A 206 24.37 31.08 -20.30
N LYS A 207 25.05 29.93 -20.49
CA LYS A 207 26.44 29.86 -20.97
C LYS A 207 26.64 30.48 -22.35
N GLU A 208 25.61 30.45 -23.20
CA GLU A 208 25.58 31.13 -24.51
C GLU A 208 25.28 32.63 -24.42
N SER A 209 25.22 33.21 -23.22
CA SER A 209 24.78 34.59 -22.99
C SER A 209 23.42 34.89 -23.65
N ALA A 210 22.53 33.89 -23.72
CA ALA A 210 21.15 34.11 -24.19
C ALA A 210 20.33 34.92 -23.18
N PHE A 211 20.72 34.86 -21.90
CA PHE A 211 20.19 35.63 -20.79
C PHE A 211 21.33 36.06 -19.85
N GLY A 212 21.16 37.18 -19.17
CA GLY A 212 22.04 37.65 -18.11
C GLY A 212 22.03 36.72 -16.89
N ARG A 213 23.12 36.72 -16.13
CA ARG A 213 23.27 35.88 -14.93
C ARG A 213 22.28 36.31 -13.85
N VAL A 214 21.69 35.33 -13.18
CA VAL A 214 20.77 35.55 -12.05
C VAL A 214 21.39 34.93 -10.80
N THR A 215 21.56 35.74 -9.76
CA THR A 215 22.09 35.32 -8.46
C THR A 215 20.96 35.12 -7.46
N PHE A 216 21.04 34.08 -6.63
CA PHE A 216 20.07 33.84 -5.56
C PHE A 216 20.60 34.39 -4.23
N THR A 217 19.80 35.19 -3.54
CA THR A 217 20.10 35.68 -2.18
C THR A 217 19.00 35.22 -1.22
N PRO A 218 19.31 34.32 -0.26
CA PRO A 218 18.31 33.81 0.66
C PRO A 218 17.87 34.88 1.66
N ALA A 219 16.56 35.08 1.81
CA ALA A 219 16.00 35.89 2.89
C ALA A 219 16.05 35.09 4.21
N PRO A 220 16.73 35.58 5.26
CA PRO A 220 16.88 34.84 6.52
C PRO A 220 15.57 34.86 7.33
N VAL A 221 15.01 33.68 7.61
CA VAL A 221 13.75 33.51 8.34
C VAL A 221 13.92 32.43 9.42
N ARG A 222 13.45 32.70 10.64
CA ARG A 222 13.48 31.77 11.77
C ARG A 222 12.25 30.88 11.81
N ASN A 223 11.06 31.43 11.55
CA ASN A 223 9.82 30.68 11.48
C ASN A 223 9.25 30.67 10.06
N ALA A 224 9.33 29.52 9.38
CA ALA A 224 8.83 29.36 8.01
C ALA A 224 7.29 29.49 7.88
N ASN A 225 6.57 29.45 9.00
CA ASN A 225 5.11 29.53 9.06
C ASN A 225 4.60 30.94 9.44
N ASP A 226 5.49 31.91 9.64
CA ASP A 226 5.14 33.32 9.94
C ASP A 226 5.29 34.17 8.67
N ASP A 227 4.18 34.48 8.02
CA ASP A 227 4.15 35.25 6.76
C ASP A 227 4.65 36.70 6.96
N ASP A 228 4.43 37.31 8.13
CA ASP A 228 4.88 38.69 8.40
C ASP A 228 6.39 38.75 8.65
N GLU A 229 6.98 37.72 9.28
CA GLU A 229 8.43 37.57 9.39
C GLU A 229 9.06 37.42 7.99
N ILE A 230 8.47 36.56 7.15
CA ILE A 230 8.93 36.33 5.78
C ILE A 230 8.90 37.62 4.96
N ASP A 231 7.78 38.33 4.98
CA ASP A 231 7.62 39.56 4.20
C ASP A 231 8.66 40.61 4.59
N ARG A 232 8.90 40.78 5.90
CA ARG A 232 9.94 41.68 6.42
C ARG A 232 11.34 41.25 5.99
N ALA A 233 11.65 39.97 6.05
CA ALA A 233 12.96 39.46 5.66
C ALA A 233 13.23 39.66 4.16
N VAL A 234 12.24 39.38 3.30
CA VAL A 234 12.34 39.57 1.85
C VAL A 234 12.50 41.03 1.50
N ALA A 235 11.66 41.93 2.04
CA ALA A 235 11.73 43.36 1.76
C ALA A 235 13.09 43.95 2.18
N ARG A 236 13.57 43.65 3.40
CA ARG A 236 14.89 44.11 3.88
C ARG A 236 16.03 43.64 2.98
N THR A 237 16.00 42.38 2.58
CA THR A 237 17.05 41.81 1.74
C THR A 237 17.03 42.42 0.34
N ALA A 238 15.85 42.63 -0.26
CA ALA A 238 15.70 43.27 -1.56
C ALA A 238 16.15 44.74 -1.57
N VAL A 239 15.79 45.52 -0.53
CA VAL A 239 16.21 46.92 -0.41
C VAL A 239 17.71 47.03 -0.12
N ALA A 240 18.26 46.16 0.72
CA ALA A 240 19.71 46.12 0.96
C ALA A 240 20.47 45.84 -0.34
N ARG A 241 19.97 44.90 -1.16
CA ARG A 241 20.54 44.62 -2.49
C ARG A 241 20.45 45.83 -3.42
N LEU A 242 19.31 46.50 -3.47
CA LEU A 242 19.12 47.72 -4.29
C LEU A 242 20.15 48.79 -3.94
N ARG A 243 20.36 49.05 -2.65
CA ARG A 243 21.32 50.06 -2.19
C ARG A 243 22.76 49.67 -2.51
N ALA A 244 23.11 48.38 -2.39
CA ALA A 244 24.42 47.88 -2.77
C ALA A 244 24.67 48.03 -4.28
N ASP A 245 23.67 47.70 -5.11
CA ASP A 245 23.78 47.80 -6.57
C ASP A 245 23.89 49.27 -7.02
N GLN A 246 23.11 50.17 -6.41
CA GLN A 246 23.22 51.62 -6.64
C GLN A 246 24.59 52.17 -6.24
N ALA A 247 25.15 51.73 -5.10
CA ALA A 247 26.50 52.11 -4.67
C ALA A 247 27.60 51.59 -5.61
N ALA A 248 27.35 50.45 -6.28
CA ALA A 248 28.21 49.92 -7.34
C ALA A 248 28.00 50.59 -8.71
N GLY A 249 27.11 51.58 -8.80
CA GLY A 249 26.84 52.35 -10.02
C GLY A 249 25.80 51.75 -10.96
N PHE A 250 25.06 50.70 -10.55
CA PHE A 250 24.02 50.10 -11.35
C PHE A 250 22.66 50.79 -11.15
N ASP A 251 21.91 50.98 -12.25
CA ASP A 251 20.58 51.60 -12.23
C ASP A 251 19.46 50.55 -12.08
N HIS A 252 19.50 49.76 -11.01
CA HIS A 252 18.55 48.67 -10.75
C HIS A 252 17.23 49.17 -10.15
N ARG A 253 16.14 48.42 -10.39
CA ARG A 253 14.83 48.58 -9.77
C ARG A 253 14.33 47.27 -9.15
N ILE A 254 13.53 47.37 -8.10
CA ILE A 254 12.89 46.25 -7.41
C ILE A 254 11.61 45.85 -8.14
N PHE A 255 11.43 44.55 -8.27
CA PHE A 255 10.19 43.92 -8.67
C PHE A 255 9.74 42.97 -7.57
N ALA A 256 8.73 43.36 -6.81
CA ALA A 256 8.17 42.55 -5.74
C ALA A 256 6.89 41.84 -6.20
N ARG A 257 6.77 40.57 -5.89
CA ARG A 257 5.56 39.78 -6.18
C ARG A 257 4.81 39.43 -4.90
N ALA A 258 3.51 39.72 -4.89
CA ALA A 258 2.59 39.38 -3.80
C ALA A 258 1.58 38.30 -4.23
N ALA A 259 0.97 37.62 -3.25
CA ALA A 259 -0.02 36.56 -3.50
C ALA A 259 -1.40 37.10 -3.93
N THR A 260 -1.78 38.27 -3.41
CA THR A 260 -3.13 38.86 -3.56
C THR A 260 -3.06 40.38 -3.66
N ILE A 261 -4.08 41.01 -4.25
CA ILE A 261 -4.19 42.48 -4.35
C ILE A 261 -4.09 43.14 -2.97
N ALA A 262 -4.70 42.52 -1.95
CA ALA A 262 -4.59 42.97 -0.57
C ALA A 262 -3.15 42.92 -0.04
N SER A 263 -2.43 41.82 -0.29
CA SER A 263 -1.01 41.71 0.12
C SER A 263 -0.11 42.70 -0.61
N ALA A 264 -0.31 42.94 -1.92
CA ALA A 264 0.51 43.91 -2.65
C ALA A 264 0.37 45.33 -2.08
N ARG A 265 -0.85 45.74 -1.69
CA ARG A 265 -1.09 47.03 -1.04
C ARG A 265 -0.42 47.12 0.33
N ARG A 266 -0.43 46.04 1.12
CA ARG A 266 0.28 46.01 2.42
C ARG A 266 1.79 46.09 2.24
N LEU A 267 2.33 45.37 1.26
CA LEU A 267 3.77 45.36 0.98
C LEU A 267 4.31 46.72 0.58
N VAL A 268 3.52 47.59 -0.07
CA VAL A 268 3.94 48.97 -0.35
C VAL A 268 4.37 49.68 0.93
N GLY A 269 3.54 49.64 1.98
CA GLY A 269 3.87 50.25 3.27
C GLY A 269 5.14 49.63 3.89
N LEU A 270 5.30 48.31 3.77
CA LEU A 270 6.48 47.63 4.28
C LEU A 270 7.78 48.03 3.54
N TYR A 271 7.74 48.16 2.21
CA TYR A 271 8.89 48.63 1.43
C TYR A 271 9.21 50.09 1.73
N GLU A 272 8.19 50.94 1.91
CA GLU A 272 8.35 52.34 2.33
C GLU A 272 9.00 52.44 3.72
N GLU A 273 8.56 51.65 4.69
CA GLU A 273 9.18 51.53 6.03
C GLU A 273 10.64 51.05 5.96
N THR A 274 10.94 50.19 4.98
CA THR A 274 12.30 49.68 4.72
C THR A 274 13.15 50.67 3.92
N GLY A 275 12.56 51.77 3.45
CA GLY A 275 13.25 52.87 2.78
C GLY A 275 13.33 52.76 1.26
N ALA A 276 12.41 52.05 0.59
CA ALA A 276 12.29 52.02 -0.86
C ALA A 276 10.90 52.50 -1.32
N ARG A 277 10.86 53.36 -2.33
CA ARG A 277 9.63 53.90 -2.91
C ARG A 277 9.08 52.91 -3.92
N VAL A 278 8.00 52.21 -3.61
CA VAL A 278 7.38 51.24 -4.53
C VAL A 278 5.92 51.56 -4.77
N ARG A 279 5.37 51.13 -5.91
CA ARG A 279 3.92 51.20 -6.17
C ARG A 279 3.32 49.83 -6.41
N ALA A 280 2.10 49.62 -5.92
CA ALA A 280 1.31 48.44 -6.26
C ALA A 280 0.67 48.59 -7.65
N ILE A 281 0.83 47.58 -8.50
CA ILE A 281 0.16 47.45 -9.81
C ILE A 281 -0.63 46.13 -9.80
N ASP A 282 -1.95 46.22 -9.94
CA ASP A 282 -2.86 45.06 -9.92
C ASP A 282 -3.57 44.84 -11.27
N SER A 283 -4.31 43.72 -11.36
CA SER A 283 -5.05 43.28 -12.55
C SER A 283 -6.08 44.25 -13.12
N HIS A 284 -6.45 45.28 -12.36
CA HIS A 284 -7.44 46.26 -12.76
C HIS A 284 -6.82 47.62 -13.09
N ALA A 285 -5.49 47.74 -13.01
CA ALA A 285 -4.79 48.95 -13.41
C ALA A 285 -5.02 49.24 -14.90
N SER A 286 -5.55 50.43 -15.19
CA SER A 286 -5.72 50.88 -16.57
C SER A 286 -4.36 51.05 -17.27
N LYS A 287 -4.33 50.93 -18.60
CA LYS A 287 -3.11 51.14 -19.40
C LYS A 287 -2.42 52.48 -19.08
N ARG A 288 -3.21 53.54 -18.88
CA ARG A 288 -2.72 54.85 -18.43
C ARG A 288 -2.00 54.83 -17.08
N THR A 289 -2.44 53.99 -16.15
CA THR A 289 -1.82 53.83 -14.82
C THR A 289 -0.50 53.07 -14.92
N GLN A 290 -0.46 52.06 -15.79
CA GLN A 290 0.75 51.30 -16.10
C GLN A 290 1.80 52.20 -16.79
N ASP A 291 1.41 52.93 -17.84
CA ASP A 291 2.28 53.87 -18.57
C ASP A 291 2.86 54.94 -17.63
N LYS A 292 2.05 55.43 -16.66
CA LYS A 292 2.49 56.39 -15.65
C LYS A 292 3.53 55.78 -14.70
N ALA A 293 3.26 54.60 -14.16
CA ALA A 293 4.20 53.93 -13.27
C ALA A 293 5.51 53.56 -13.99
N GLU A 294 5.44 53.23 -15.28
CA GLU A 294 6.61 53.00 -16.12
C GLU A 294 7.43 54.29 -16.32
N ALA A 295 6.78 55.43 -16.58
CA ALA A 295 7.46 56.72 -16.66
C ALA A 295 8.14 57.08 -15.32
N GLU A 296 7.47 56.86 -14.19
CA GLU A 296 8.02 57.07 -12.84
C GLU A 296 9.23 56.14 -12.56
N LEU A 297 9.19 54.87 -13.01
CA LEU A 297 10.31 53.93 -12.94
C LEU A 297 11.51 54.40 -13.77
N LEU A 298 11.27 54.84 -15.01
CA LEU A 298 12.30 55.34 -15.93
C LEU A 298 12.98 56.60 -15.40
N ALA A 299 12.20 57.52 -14.84
CA ALA A 299 12.68 58.76 -14.23
C ALA A 299 13.40 58.54 -12.88
N GLY A 300 13.29 57.34 -12.27
CA GLY A 300 13.87 57.03 -10.96
C GLY A 300 13.09 57.67 -9.79
N GLU A 301 11.85 58.09 -10.01
CA GLU A 301 10.96 58.61 -8.98
C GLU A 301 10.46 57.50 -8.04
N ILE A 302 10.41 56.26 -8.54
CA ILE A 302 10.16 55.06 -7.74
C ILE A 302 11.29 54.04 -7.94
N ASP A 303 11.58 53.34 -6.85
CA ASP A 303 12.63 52.34 -6.72
C ASP A 303 12.16 50.94 -7.17
N GLY A 304 10.85 50.72 -7.31
CA GLY A 304 10.30 49.45 -7.76
C GLY A 304 8.78 49.39 -7.83
N VAL A 305 8.26 48.19 -8.16
CA VAL A 305 6.82 47.90 -8.23
C VAL A 305 6.48 46.61 -7.49
N VAL A 306 5.27 46.56 -6.91
CA VAL A 306 4.69 45.38 -6.27
C VAL A 306 3.52 44.89 -7.11
N CYS A 307 3.50 43.65 -7.57
CA CYS A 307 2.44 43.14 -8.45
C CYS A 307 1.74 41.87 -7.93
N VAL A 308 0.56 41.60 -8.50
CA VAL A 308 -0.26 40.41 -8.25
C VAL A 308 -0.71 39.83 -9.57
N ASP A 309 -0.19 38.66 -9.92
CA ASP A 309 -0.51 37.90 -11.14
C ASP A 309 -0.51 38.67 -12.48
N MET A 310 0.02 39.89 -12.46
CA MET A 310 0.06 40.79 -13.60
C MET A 310 1.45 41.35 -13.75
N PHE A 311 2.23 40.59 -14.52
CA PHE A 311 3.10 41.06 -15.60
C PHE A 311 3.25 39.88 -16.60
N GLY A 312 2.10 39.26 -16.94
CA GLY A 312 1.98 38.20 -17.93
C GLY A 312 1.87 38.78 -19.34
N GLU A 313 2.67 38.23 -20.26
CA GLU A 313 2.67 38.46 -21.72
C GLU A 313 2.85 39.90 -22.23
N GLY A 314 4.10 40.31 -22.48
CA GLY A 314 4.44 41.46 -23.34
C GLY A 314 5.22 42.63 -22.72
N TYR A 315 5.39 42.66 -21.39
CA TYR A 315 6.13 43.74 -20.70
C TYR A 315 7.62 43.40 -20.57
N ASP A 316 8.49 44.28 -21.07
CA ASP A 316 9.96 44.15 -21.06
C ASP A 316 10.58 45.44 -20.50
N PHE A 317 11.16 45.37 -19.30
CA PHE A 317 11.79 46.53 -18.65
C PHE A 317 13.21 46.15 -18.16
N PRO A 318 14.26 46.50 -18.93
CA PRO A 318 15.62 46.05 -18.69
C PRO A 318 16.18 46.35 -17.29
N LYS A 319 15.75 47.45 -16.65
CA LYS A 319 16.29 47.90 -15.36
C LYS A 319 15.72 47.16 -14.14
N LEU A 320 14.69 46.32 -14.28
CA LEU A 320 14.15 45.51 -13.18
C LEU A 320 15.08 44.32 -12.91
N LYS A 321 16.13 44.54 -12.10
CA LYS A 321 17.17 43.54 -11.82
C LYS A 321 17.06 42.88 -10.45
N ILE A 322 16.16 43.33 -9.57
CA ILE A 322 15.99 42.74 -8.22
C ILE A 322 14.57 42.17 -8.10
N ALA A 323 14.43 40.86 -8.19
CA ALA A 323 13.15 40.16 -8.04
C ALA A 323 12.96 39.69 -6.60
N ALA A 324 11.93 40.18 -5.91
CA ALA A 324 11.60 39.85 -4.53
C ALA A 324 10.31 39.02 -4.45
N LEU A 325 10.42 37.78 -3.96
CA LEU A 325 9.30 36.85 -3.87
C LEU A 325 8.79 36.73 -2.43
N HIS A 326 7.71 37.47 -2.16
CA HIS A 326 6.98 37.36 -0.89
C HIS A 326 6.08 36.12 -0.86
N ALA A 327 5.52 35.78 -2.02
CA ALA A 327 4.80 34.55 -2.24
C ALA A 327 5.38 33.83 -3.46
N PRO A 328 6.07 32.69 -3.29
CA PRO A 328 6.45 31.88 -4.44
C PRO A 328 5.20 31.30 -5.09
N HIS A 329 5.25 31.12 -6.41
CA HIS A 329 4.33 30.19 -7.06
C HIS A 329 4.51 28.80 -6.43
N ARG A 330 3.45 27.99 -6.46
CA ARG A 330 3.55 26.56 -6.11
C ARG A 330 4.63 25.83 -6.93
N SER A 331 5.12 26.39 -8.04
CA SER A 331 6.29 25.91 -8.77
C SER A 331 7.34 27.00 -9.04
N LEU A 332 8.62 26.61 -9.02
CA LEU A 332 9.78 27.48 -9.31
C LEU A 332 9.75 28.01 -10.76
N VAL A 333 9.14 27.23 -11.65
CA VAL A 333 9.25 27.33 -13.10
C VAL A 333 8.62 28.62 -13.71
N PRO A 334 7.37 29.04 -13.35
CA PRO A 334 6.81 30.33 -13.77
C PRO A 334 7.59 31.55 -13.22
N THR A 335 8.16 31.42 -12.03
CA THR A 335 9.00 32.45 -11.41
C THR A 335 10.25 32.71 -12.25
N LEU A 336 10.74 31.69 -12.95
CA LEU A 336 11.95 31.78 -13.78
C LEU A 336 11.67 32.19 -15.22
N GLN A 337 10.54 31.78 -15.81
CA GLN A 337 10.07 32.39 -17.05
C GLN A 337 9.94 33.91 -16.88
N PHE A 338 9.45 34.31 -15.71
CA PHE A 338 9.35 35.69 -15.30
C PHE A 338 10.75 36.33 -15.21
N ILE A 339 11.68 35.80 -14.41
CA ILE A 339 13.06 36.31 -14.30
C ILE A 339 13.80 36.37 -15.66
N GLY A 340 13.65 35.34 -16.49
CA GLY A 340 14.26 35.24 -17.82
C GLY A 340 13.82 36.33 -18.79
N ARG A 341 12.69 37.01 -18.55
CA ARG A 341 12.29 38.20 -19.31
C ARG A 341 13.13 39.43 -18.95
N PHE A 342 13.48 39.62 -17.67
CA PHE A 342 14.26 40.77 -17.19
C PHE A 342 15.79 40.60 -17.36
N ALA A 343 16.21 39.36 -17.55
CA ALA A 343 17.60 39.02 -17.85
C ALA A 343 17.97 39.21 -19.34
N ARG A 344 17.07 39.67 -20.23
CA ARG A 344 17.30 39.65 -21.69
C ARG A 344 18.36 40.61 -22.22
N THR A 345 18.75 41.63 -21.47
CA THR A 345 19.76 42.60 -21.91
C THR A 345 20.70 42.97 -20.76
N ASN A 346 21.99 42.74 -21.01
CA ASN A 346 23.11 43.24 -20.21
C ASN A 346 23.88 44.21 -21.12
N ASP A 347 23.44 45.46 -21.20
CA ASP A 347 24.39 46.51 -21.52
C ASP A 347 25.34 46.71 -20.33
N ALA A 348 26.49 47.34 -20.55
CA ALA A 348 27.51 47.52 -19.50
C ALA A 348 27.01 48.32 -18.28
N SER A 349 25.86 49.01 -18.39
CA SER A 349 25.24 49.81 -17.32
C SER A 349 24.21 49.07 -16.47
N THR A 350 23.72 47.90 -16.89
CA THR A 350 22.56 47.25 -16.25
C THR A 350 22.88 46.01 -15.39
N GLY A 351 24.11 45.47 -15.42
CA GLY A 351 24.55 44.44 -14.45
C GLY A 351 23.75 43.12 -14.39
N ASP A 352 24.04 42.29 -13.36
CA ASP A 352 23.43 40.98 -13.12
C ASP A 352 22.12 41.08 -12.32
N ALA A 353 21.18 40.17 -12.57
CA ALA A 353 19.92 40.10 -11.83
C ALA A 353 20.07 39.36 -10.50
N THR A 354 19.23 39.69 -9.51
CA THR A 354 19.21 39.07 -8.18
C THR A 354 17.79 38.61 -7.83
N LEU A 355 17.66 37.38 -7.35
CA LEU A 355 16.43 36.79 -6.82
C LEU A 355 16.49 36.71 -5.30
N VAL A 356 15.49 37.26 -4.62
CA VAL A 356 15.35 37.26 -3.16
C VAL A 356 14.12 36.46 -2.75
N ALA A 357 14.33 35.37 -1.99
CA ALA A 357 13.26 34.55 -1.42
C ALA A 357 13.78 33.75 -0.20
N PRO A 358 12.92 33.31 0.73
CA PRO A 358 13.33 32.43 1.83
C PRO A 358 13.48 30.97 1.35
N LEU A 359 14.51 30.28 1.83
CA LEU A 359 14.78 28.86 1.49
C LEU A 359 13.60 27.93 1.82
N SER A 360 12.91 28.21 2.94
CA SER A 360 11.80 27.42 3.44
C SER A 360 10.56 27.42 2.54
N ARG A 361 10.48 28.33 1.57
CA ARG A 361 9.36 28.45 0.62
C ARG A 361 9.69 27.87 -0.76
N LEU A 362 10.85 27.25 -0.95
CA LEU A 362 11.30 26.61 -2.20
C LEU A 362 11.18 25.06 -2.16
N LYS A 363 10.25 24.54 -1.35
CA LYS A 363 10.16 23.16 -0.82
C LYS A 363 10.08 21.99 -1.81
N GLU A 364 10.01 22.20 -3.12
CA GLU A 364 9.91 21.09 -4.10
C GLU A 364 11.25 20.70 -4.76
N ALA A 365 12.31 21.49 -4.58
CA ALA A 365 13.66 21.06 -4.93
C ALA A 365 14.44 20.81 -3.64
N SER A 366 15.17 19.68 -3.59
CA SER A 366 15.85 19.23 -2.37
C SER A 366 16.62 20.36 -1.68
N VAL A 367 16.40 20.55 -0.38
CA VAL A 367 17.02 21.61 0.44
C VAL A 367 18.56 21.58 0.35
N LYS A 368 19.15 20.45 -0.08
CA LYS A 368 20.58 20.29 -0.38
C LYS A 368 21.07 21.13 -1.59
N LEU A 369 20.19 21.47 -2.54
CA LEU A 369 20.51 22.21 -3.77
C LEU A 369 20.55 23.74 -3.59
N PHE A 370 20.00 24.29 -2.51
CA PHE A 370 19.92 25.74 -2.29
C PHE A 370 20.97 26.25 -1.30
N LYS A 371 22.22 25.80 -1.45
CA LYS A 371 23.34 26.38 -0.71
C LYS A 371 23.71 27.73 -1.32
N GLU A 372 24.25 28.62 -0.49
CA GLU A 372 24.77 29.92 -0.93
C GLU A 372 25.80 29.72 -2.06
N GLY A 373 25.62 30.41 -3.20
CA GLY A 373 26.52 30.31 -4.37
C GLY A 373 26.11 29.32 -5.48
N VAL A 374 24.97 28.63 -5.38
CA VAL A 374 24.47 27.75 -6.45
C VAL A 374 23.89 28.56 -7.63
N ASP A 375 24.22 28.16 -8.86
CA ASP A 375 23.66 28.74 -10.07
C ASP A 375 22.18 28.36 -10.21
N ILE A 376 21.30 29.37 -10.21
CA ILE A 376 19.86 29.16 -10.36
C ILE A 376 19.60 28.34 -11.62
N ALA A 377 20.31 28.57 -12.72
CA ALA A 377 20.07 27.88 -13.97
C ALA A 377 20.25 26.35 -13.88
N GLU A 378 21.19 25.86 -13.05
CA GLU A 378 21.41 24.43 -12.83
C GLU A 378 20.28 23.80 -12.01
N LEU A 379 19.82 24.49 -10.97
CA LEU A 379 18.68 24.05 -10.17
C LEU A 379 17.40 23.86 -11.01
N ILE A 380 17.15 24.74 -11.98
CA ILE A 380 15.99 24.62 -12.89
C ILE A 380 16.09 23.36 -13.70
N ASP A 381 17.28 23.10 -14.22
CA ASP A 381 17.54 21.96 -15.08
C ASP A 381 17.36 20.66 -14.31
N ASP A 382 17.69 20.62 -13.02
CA ASP A 382 17.45 19.46 -12.15
C ASP A 382 15.96 19.25 -11.86
N VAL A 383 15.22 20.31 -11.54
CA VAL A 383 13.75 20.23 -11.36
C VAL A 383 13.06 19.79 -12.65
N ALA A 384 13.43 20.38 -13.78
CA ALA A 384 12.87 20.02 -15.08
C ALA A 384 13.21 18.58 -15.46
N ARG A 385 14.43 18.11 -15.21
CA ARG A 385 14.81 16.71 -15.42
C ARG A 385 13.98 15.75 -14.57
N ALA A 386 13.82 16.04 -13.29
CA ALA A 386 13.00 15.20 -12.39
C ALA A 386 11.55 15.10 -12.88
N GLN A 387 10.95 16.22 -13.29
CA GLN A 387 9.58 16.24 -13.80
C GLN A 387 9.43 15.59 -15.20
N ILE A 388 10.44 15.71 -16.08
CA ILE A 388 10.44 14.97 -17.36
C ILE A 388 10.46 13.47 -17.09
N ALA A 389 11.34 13.03 -16.19
CA ALA A 389 11.44 11.62 -15.82
C ALA A 389 10.14 11.10 -15.19
N GLU A 390 9.48 11.90 -14.33
CA GLU A 390 8.17 11.56 -13.75
C GLU A 390 7.09 11.38 -14.82
N VAL A 391 6.98 12.28 -15.80
CA VAL A 391 6.00 12.17 -16.89
C VAL A 391 6.28 10.97 -17.79
N GLU A 392 7.57 10.66 -18.03
CA GLU A 392 7.97 9.48 -18.79
C GLU A 392 7.60 8.19 -18.04
N ALA A 393 7.89 8.12 -16.73
CA ALA A 393 7.49 7.01 -15.87
C ALA A 393 5.96 6.84 -15.78
N ASP A 394 5.21 7.95 -15.67
CA ASP A 394 3.74 7.93 -15.71
C ASP A 394 3.22 7.30 -17.00
N ARG A 395 3.83 7.64 -18.14
CA ARG A 395 3.47 7.07 -19.44
C ARG A 395 3.82 5.59 -19.51
N GLU A 396 5.03 5.21 -19.11
CA GLU A 396 5.44 3.80 -19.03
C GLU A 396 4.48 3.01 -18.16
N MET A 397 4.00 3.59 -17.05
CA MET A 397 3.03 2.96 -16.16
C MET A 397 1.65 2.79 -16.81
N LEU A 398 1.18 3.75 -17.60
CA LEU A 398 -0.07 3.63 -18.37
C LEU A 398 0.04 2.62 -19.51
N ASP A 399 1.20 2.56 -20.18
CA ASP A 399 1.48 1.57 -21.23
C ASP A 399 1.65 0.16 -20.63
N PHE A 400 2.21 0.07 -19.41
CA PHE A 400 2.36 -1.18 -18.68
C PHE A 400 1.03 -1.71 -18.13
N LEU A 401 0.14 -0.87 -17.58
CA LEU A 401 -1.16 -1.27 -17.06
C LEU A 401 -2.31 -0.81 -17.97
N LYS A 402 -2.66 -1.65 -18.94
CA LYS A 402 -3.74 -1.38 -19.90
C LYS A 402 -5.10 -1.74 -19.32
N ILE A 403 -6.13 -1.00 -19.72
CA ILE A 403 -7.51 -1.29 -19.32
C ILE A 403 -7.92 -2.64 -19.90
N ASN A 404 -8.26 -3.58 -19.03
CA ASN A 404 -8.78 -4.90 -19.40
C ASN A 404 -10.31 -4.92 -19.28
N LYS A 405 -10.86 -4.31 -18.22
CA LYS A 405 -12.30 -4.29 -17.95
C LYS A 405 -12.73 -2.98 -17.30
N GLN A 406 -13.91 -2.49 -17.67
CA GLN A 406 -14.56 -1.35 -17.02
C GLN A 406 -16.08 -1.56 -17.01
N ALA A 407 -16.70 -1.40 -15.83
CA ALA A 407 -18.12 -1.66 -15.64
C ALA A 407 -19.02 -0.44 -15.90
N ASP A 408 -18.60 0.77 -15.50
CA ASP A 408 -19.38 2.01 -15.62
C ASP A 408 -18.54 3.14 -16.26
N SER A 409 -19.18 4.05 -17.00
CA SER A 409 -18.56 5.26 -17.58
C SER A 409 -18.07 6.25 -16.52
N ASP A 410 -18.63 6.22 -15.32
CA ASP A 410 -18.25 7.08 -14.19
C ASP A 410 -16.75 6.96 -13.84
N TYR A 411 -16.11 5.85 -14.24
CA TYR A 411 -14.69 5.56 -13.98
C TYR A 411 -13.77 5.77 -15.19
N ASP A 412 -14.25 6.38 -16.30
CA ASP A 412 -13.44 6.63 -17.51
C ASP A 412 -12.16 7.41 -17.18
N SER A 413 -12.30 8.47 -16.39
CA SER A 413 -11.21 9.37 -16.01
C SER A 413 -10.26 8.81 -14.94
N VAL A 414 -10.61 7.68 -14.31
CA VAL A 414 -9.75 7.07 -13.29
C VAL A 414 -8.63 6.29 -13.96
N THR A 415 -7.39 6.55 -13.56
CA THR A 415 -6.18 5.88 -14.05
C THR A 415 -5.34 5.36 -12.88
N PRO A 416 -4.39 4.42 -13.12
CA PRO A 416 -3.48 3.94 -12.08
C PRO A 416 -2.68 5.06 -11.40
N LEU A 417 -2.40 6.16 -12.12
CA LEU A 417 -1.62 7.31 -11.62
C LEU A 417 -2.35 8.08 -10.50
N LEU A 418 -3.66 7.92 -10.37
CA LEU A 418 -4.46 8.57 -9.31
C LEU A 418 -4.51 7.75 -8.01
N LEU A 419 -3.94 6.54 -8.00
CA LEU A 419 -4.07 5.59 -6.91
C LEU A 419 -2.77 5.50 -6.11
N GLU A 420 -2.90 5.64 -4.79
CA GLU A 420 -1.82 5.37 -3.84
C GLU A 420 -2.15 4.11 -3.04
N LEU A 421 -1.18 3.21 -2.93
CA LEU A 421 -1.26 2.02 -2.11
C LEU A 421 -0.42 2.22 -0.85
N TYR A 422 -0.88 1.66 0.26
CA TYR A 422 -0.01 1.52 1.41
C TYR A 422 1.09 0.52 1.08
N ALA A 423 2.33 0.79 1.50
CA ALA A 423 3.43 -0.17 1.44
C ALA A 423 3.13 -1.37 2.36
N HIS A 424 2.31 -2.29 1.87
CA HIS A 424 1.81 -3.47 2.58
C HIS A 424 1.46 -4.54 1.56
N ALA A 425 2.05 -5.72 1.70
CA ALA A 425 1.75 -6.89 0.88
C ALA A 425 1.33 -8.09 1.75
N GLN A 426 0.23 -8.75 1.36
CA GLN A 426 -0.05 -10.13 1.73
C GLN A 426 0.60 -11.05 0.67
N ILE A 427 1.35 -12.06 1.11
CA ILE A 427 2.19 -12.87 0.20
C ILE A 427 1.75 -14.32 0.21
N PHE A 428 1.59 -14.88 -1.00
CA PHE A 428 1.28 -16.27 -1.24
C PHE A 428 2.36 -16.92 -2.09
N GLU A 429 2.67 -18.18 -1.81
CA GLU A 429 3.41 -19.06 -2.70
C GLU A 429 2.43 -19.79 -3.61
N CYS A 430 2.70 -19.77 -4.91
CA CYS A 430 1.83 -20.30 -5.95
C CYS A 430 2.47 -21.49 -6.65
N GLN A 431 1.70 -22.53 -6.97
CA GLN A 431 2.20 -23.66 -7.76
C GLN A 431 2.24 -23.38 -9.26
N ALA A 432 1.32 -22.54 -9.72
CA ALA A 432 1.19 -22.10 -11.10
C ALA A 432 1.04 -20.59 -11.13
N GLN A 433 1.15 -20.01 -12.33
CA GLN A 433 0.84 -18.60 -12.54
C GLN A 433 -0.65 -18.35 -12.27
N PRO A 434 -1.02 -17.40 -11.37
CA PRO A 434 -2.41 -16.98 -11.22
C PRO A 434 -2.97 -16.43 -12.52
N ASP A 435 -4.24 -16.72 -12.80
CA ASP A 435 -4.96 -16.17 -13.94
C ASP A 435 -5.85 -15.01 -13.47
N PHE A 436 -5.36 -13.78 -13.67
CA PHE A 436 -6.09 -12.57 -13.31
C PHE A 436 -7.25 -12.23 -14.26
N SER A 437 -7.44 -12.97 -15.36
CA SER A 437 -8.61 -12.81 -16.22
C SER A 437 -9.89 -13.43 -15.61
N LEU A 438 -9.73 -14.28 -14.59
CA LEU A 438 -10.85 -14.93 -13.89
C LEU A 438 -11.66 -13.98 -13.00
N PHE A 439 -11.24 -12.73 -12.81
CA PHE A 439 -12.00 -11.75 -12.04
C PHE A 439 -13.30 -11.35 -12.75
N GLY A 440 -14.42 -11.81 -12.20
CA GLY A 440 -15.77 -11.47 -12.64
C GLY A 440 -16.20 -10.04 -12.32
N ASP A 441 -17.50 -9.76 -12.32
CA ASP A 441 -18.04 -8.44 -11.95
C ASP A 441 -18.00 -8.21 -10.44
N VAL A 442 -17.95 -9.28 -9.66
CA VAL A 442 -17.91 -9.27 -8.20
C VAL A 442 -16.85 -10.25 -7.72
N ILE A 443 -16.05 -9.82 -6.74
CA ILE A 443 -15.07 -10.64 -6.04
C ILE A 443 -15.60 -10.94 -4.64
N GLY A 444 -15.58 -12.21 -4.26
CA GLY A 444 -16.28 -12.66 -3.06
C GLY A 444 -17.76 -12.32 -3.15
N ARG A 445 -18.33 -11.72 -2.09
CA ARG A 445 -19.78 -11.43 -2.03
C ARG A 445 -20.18 -10.02 -2.47
N ASN A 446 -19.38 -9.01 -2.10
CA ASN A 446 -19.80 -7.59 -2.16
C ASN A 446 -18.84 -6.68 -2.94
N LEU A 447 -17.63 -7.16 -3.31
CA LEU A 447 -16.64 -6.29 -3.94
C LEU A 447 -16.88 -6.25 -5.45
N ARG A 448 -17.70 -5.30 -5.89
CA ARG A 448 -17.94 -5.08 -7.32
C ARG A 448 -16.68 -4.52 -7.98
N VAL A 449 -16.22 -5.12 -9.07
CA VAL A 449 -15.10 -4.62 -9.87
C VAL A 449 -15.58 -3.47 -10.75
N ALA A 450 -15.18 -2.25 -10.43
CA ALA A 450 -15.50 -1.07 -11.23
C ALA A 450 -14.57 -0.94 -12.45
N LYS A 451 -13.26 -1.19 -12.24
CA LYS A 451 -12.25 -1.09 -13.28
C LYS A 451 -11.08 -2.03 -12.99
N GLN A 452 -10.53 -2.63 -14.03
CA GLN A 452 -9.35 -3.50 -13.98
C GLN A 452 -8.33 -3.06 -15.03
N TRP A 453 -7.09 -2.93 -14.59
CA TRP A 453 -5.92 -2.79 -15.45
C TRP A 453 -5.04 -4.02 -15.34
N THR A 454 -4.43 -4.46 -16.43
CA THR A 454 -3.59 -5.66 -16.45
C THR A 454 -2.39 -5.43 -17.37
N SER A 455 -1.24 -6.00 -17.00
CA SER A 455 -0.03 -5.99 -17.83
C SER A 455 -0.15 -6.94 -19.01
N ASP A 456 0.58 -6.65 -20.10
CA ASP A 456 0.54 -7.47 -21.32
C ASP A 456 0.95 -8.93 -21.09
N ASP A 457 1.83 -9.18 -20.11
CA ASP A 457 2.27 -10.52 -19.70
C ASP A 457 1.32 -11.24 -18.73
N GLY A 458 0.26 -10.55 -18.27
CA GLY A 458 -0.69 -11.05 -17.29
C GLY A 458 -0.13 -11.25 -15.88
N LEU A 459 1.07 -10.75 -15.58
CA LEU A 459 1.74 -10.93 -14.28
C LEU A 459 1.34 -9.89 -13.23
N VAL A 460 0.78 -8.75 -13.63
CA VAL A 460 0.32 -7.70 -12.72
C VAL A 460 -1.10 -7.28 -13.09
N THR A 461 -1.96 -7.17 -12.08
CA THR A 461 -3.30 -6.59 -12.24
C THR A 461 -3.59 -5.60 -11.13
N LEU A 462 -4.29 -4.52 -11.48
CA LEU A 462 -4.79 -3.50 -10.56
C LEU A 462 -6.31 -3.47 -10.66
N LEU A 463 -6.98 -3.61 -9.53
CA LEU A 463 -8.44 -3.64 -9.42
C LEU A 463 -8.90 -2.42 -8.63
N LEU A 464 -9.82 -1.65 -9.21
CA LEU A 464 -10.64 -0.69 -8.49
C LEU A 464 -12.00 -1.33 -8.22
N THR A 465 -12.38 -1.40 -6.96
CA THR A 465 -13.63 -2.02 -6.51
C THR A 465 -14.51 -1.06 -5.75
N VAL A 466 -15.81 -1.38 -5.70
CA VAL A 466 -16.84 -0.63 -4.99
C VAL A 466 -17.60 -1.59 -4.08
N ASP A 467 -17.63 -1.27 -2.79
CA ASP A 467 -18.47 -1.92 -1.79
C ASP A 467 -19.61 -0.98 -1.40
N THR A 468 -20.84 -1.40 -1.68
CA THR A 468 -22.07 -0.71 -1.29
C THR A 468 -22.71 -1.47 -0.14
N SER A 469 -22.62 -0.93 1.07
CA SER A 469 -23.19 -1.55 2.27
C SER A 469 -23.92 -0.52 3.13
N PRO A 470 -25.03 -0.88 3.80
CA PRO A 470 -25.68 0.02 4.72
C PRO A 470 -24.74 0.36 5.89
N PRO A 471 -24.78 1.60 6.44
CA PRO A 471 -24.03 1.93 7.64
C PRO A 471 -24.36 0.98 8.79
N ASN A 472 -23.35 0.56 9.55
CA ASN A 472 -23.51 -0.38 10.66
C ASN A 472 -24.37 0.16 11.83
N TRP A 473 -24.68 1.46 11.86
CA TRP A 473 -25.58 2.10 12.82
C TRP A 473 -26.99 2.35 12.28
N ALA A 474 -27.26 2.01 11.01
CA ALA A 474 -28.59 2.11 10.41
C ALA A 474 -29.29 0.74 10.41
N THR A 475 -30.57 0.72 10.77
CA THR A 475 -31.41 -0.48 10.74
C THR A 475 -32.23 -0.60 9.45
N SER A 476 -31.98 0.28 8.48
CA SER A 476 -32.70 0.40 7.21
C SER A 476 -31.70 0.54 6.07
N ASP A 477 -31.98 -0.12 4.95
CA ASP A 477 -31.15 -0.11 3.74
C ASP A 477 -31.32 1.15 2.89
N VAL A 478 -32.09 2.13 3.37
CA VAL A 478 -32.28 3.43 2.71
C VAL A 478 -30.97 4.22 2.67
N LEU A 479 -30.12 4.09 3.68
CA LEU A 479 -28.80 4.70 3.71
C LEU A 479 -27.77 3.67 3.23
N VAL A 480 -26.95 4.06 2.25
CA VAL A 480 -25.90 3.20 1.69
C VAL A 480 -24.57 3.95 1.77
N ASN A 481 -23.58 3.33 2.39
CA ASN A 481 -22.19 3.74 2.26
C ASN A 481 -21.65 3.19 0.96
N VAL A 482 -21.06 4.06 0.14
CA VAL A 482 -20.29 3.67 -1.04
C VAL A 482 -18.82 3.82 -0.68
N ARG A 483 -18.07 2.72 -0.72
CA ARG A 483 -16.65 2.70 -0.43
C ARG A 483 -15.87 2.17 -1.62
N HIS A 484 -14.87 2.93 -2.06
CA HIS A 484 -13.93 2.49 -3.08
C HIS A 484 -12.68 1.89 -2.43
N ASP A 485 -12.22 0.76 -2.95
CA ASP A 485 -10.99 0.13 -2.52
C ASP A 485 -10.17 -0.34 -3.74
N ALA A 486 -8.85 -0.20 -3.67
CA ALA A 486 -7.91 -0.61 -4.70
C ALA A 486 -7.08 -1.83 -4.24
N PHE A 487 -6.85 -2.76 -5.16
CA PHE A 487 -6.07 -3.98 -4.95
C PHE A 487 -5.09 -4.19 -6.10
N LEU A 488 -3.81 -4.37 -5.79
CA LEU A 488 -2.79 -4.71 -6.78
C LEU A 488 -2.30 -6.13 -6.51
N LEU A 489 -2.41 -6.99 -7.51
CA LEU A 489 -1.84 -8.34 -7.47
C LEU A 489 -0.69 -8.41 -8.45
N ALA A 490 0.45 -8.93 -8.00
CA ALA A 490 1.65 -9.07 -8.81
C ALA A 490 2.30 -10.43 -8.54
N TYR A 491 2.51 -11.21 -9.61
CA TYR A 491 3.12 -12.53 -9.55
C TYR A 491 4.54 -12.51 -10.10
N ASN A 492 5.50 -12.97 -9.30
CA ASN A 492 6.88 -13.13 -9.73
C ASN A 492 7.14 -14.60 -10.09
N GLN A 493 7.36 -14.87 -11.37
CA GLN A 493 7.53 -16.23 -11.90
C GLN A 493 8.75 -16.96 -11.31
N ALA A 494 9.88 -16.26 -11.09
CA ALA A 494 11.12 -16.85 -10.62
C ALA A 494 11.02 -17.36 -9.17
N SER A 495 10.40 -16.56 -8.29
CA SER A 495 10.20 -16.91 -6.87
C SER A 495 8.92 -17.71 -6.63
N ARG A 496 8.01 -17.74 -7.61
CA ARG A 496 6.64 -18.25 -7.51
C ARG A 496 5.83 -17.58 -6.39
N LEU A 497 6.10 -16.31 -6.12
CA LEU A 497 5.40 -15.53 -5.11
C LEU A 497 4.39 -14.58 -5.76
N CYS A 498 3.17 -14.55 -5.22
CA CYS A 498 2.15 -13.56 -5.54
C CYS A 498 2.00 -12.58 -4.37
N TYR A 499 2.07 -11.28 -4.67
CA TYR A 499 1.96 -10.17 -3.75
C TYR A 499 0.62 -9.49 -3.93
N ILE A 500 -0.12 -9.27 -2.84
CA ILE A 500 -1.39 -8.55 -2.85
C ILE A 500 -1.29 -7.29 -2.01
N GLY A 501 -1.25 -6.14 -2.67
CA GLY A 501 -1.38 -4.80 -2.10
C GLY A 501 -2.83 -4.37 -1.99
N SER A 502 -3.18 -3.60 -0.96
CA SER A 502 -4.57 -3.16 -0.79
C SER A 502 -4.77 -1.92 0.09
N THR A 503 -5.77 -1.11 -0.24
CA THR A 503 -6.33 -0.05 0.62
C THR A 503 -7.19 -0.60 1.76
N ARG A 504 -7.73 -1.82 1.65
CA ARG A 504 -8.56 -2.53 2.66
C ARG A 504 -7.95 -3.86 3.07
N ARG A 505 -7.35 -3.87 4.25
CA ARG A 505 -6.48 -4.97 4.71
C ARG A 505 -7.23 -6.04 5.50
N THR A 506 -8.02 -6.85 4.80
CA THR A 506 -8.82 -7.92 5.43
C THR A 506 -8.33 -9.28 4.97
N ALA A 507 -8.08 -10.21 5.90
CA ALA A 507 -7.61 -11.56 5.56
C ALA A 507 -8.52 -12.25 4.55
N ARG A 508 -9.84 -12.15 4.75
CA ARG A 508 -10.86 -12.72 3.87
C ARG A 508 -10.74 -12.22 2.43
N ILE A 509 -10.59 -10.91 2.24
CA ILE A 509 -10.51 -10.32 0.89
C ILE A 509 -9.26 -10.81 0.16
N TYR A 510 -8.12 -10.87 0.84
CA TYR A 510 -6.89 -11.39 0.22
C TYR A 510 -7.06 -12.84 -0.24
N LEU A 511 -7.78 -13.64 0.55
CA LEU A 511 -8.08 -15.03 0.23
C LEU A 511 -9.06 -15.13 -0.95
N ASP A 512 -10.16 -14.38 -0.93
CA ASP A 512 -11.13 -14.34 -2.03
C ASP A 512 -10.44 -13.95 -3.35
N LEU A 513 -9.51 -12.99 -3.31
CA LEU A 513 -8.72 -12.55 -4.47
C LEU A 513 -7.83 -13.66 -5.03
N ILE A 514 -7.00 -14.30 -4.19
CA ILE A 514 -6.08 -15.33 -4.67
C ILE A 514 -6.80 -16.64 -5.00
N GLN A 515 -7.89 -17.00 -4.31
CA GLN A 515 -8.70 -18.17 -4.62
C GLN A 515 -9.42 -17.98 -5.96
N THR A 516 -9.85 -16.76 -6.29
CA THR A 516 -10.45 -16.47 -7.61
C THR A 516 -9.41 -16.62 -8.72
N ALA A 517 -8.21 -16.06 -8.55
CA ALA A 517 -7.16 -16.08 -9.56
C ALA A 517 -6.41 -17.44 -9.66
N LEU A 518 -6.35 -18.20 -8.57
CA LEU A 518 -5.64 -19.47 -8.49
C LEU A 518 -6.28 -20.41 -7.46
N PRO A 519 -7.40 -21.08 -7.82
CA PRO A 519 -8.14 -21.95 -6.91
C PRO A 519 -7.28 -23.10 -6.37
N ASP A 520 -7.23 -23.24 -5.04
CA ASP A 520 -6.63 -24.38 -4.31
C ASP A 520 -5.17 -24.72 -4.71
N GLN A 521 -4.44 -23.76 -5.28
CA GLN A 521 -3.05 -23.92 -5.76
C GLN A 521 -2.11 -22.85 -5.19
N HIS A 522 -2.48 -22.29 -4.05
CA HIS A 522 -1.74 -21.26 -3.36
C HIS A 522 -1.68 -21.55 -1.85
N ARG A 523 -0.68 -20.97 -1.18
CA ARG A 523 -0.60 -21.01 0.29
C ARG A 523 0.14 -19.80 0.87
N PRO A 524 -0.16 -19.37 2.09
CA PRO A 524 0.62 -18.34 2.78
C PRO A 524 2.07 -18.78 3.00
N ILE A 525 3.03 -17.86 2.87
CA ILE A 525 4.45 -18.15 3.18
C ILE A 525 4.72 -18.17 4.69
N SER A 526 5.65 -19.01 5.15
CA SER A 526 6.01 -19.11 6.57
C SER A 526 6.61 -17.82 7.15
N TYR A 527 6.58 -17.68 8.48
CA TYR A 527 7.19 -16.55 9.17
C TYR A 527 8.71 -16.46 8.98
N GLU A 528 9.43 -17.59 8.91
CA GLU A 528 10.85 -17.63 8.53
C GLU A 528 11.11 -16.88 7.21
N ARG A 529 10.21 -17.00 6.23
CA ARG A 529 10.31 -16.31 4.93
C ARG A 529 9.96 -14.83 5.05
N THR A 530 8.89 -14.45 5.75
CA THR A 530 8.56 -13.03 5.90
C THR A 530 9.57 -12.26 6.75
N ARG A 531 10.22 -12.93 7.72
CA ARG A 531 11.33 -12.36 8.49
C ARG A 531 12.50 -11.89 7.61
N ARG A 532 12.67 -12.50 6.44
CA ARG A 532 13.69 -12.09 5.45
C ARG A 532 13.49 -10.69 4.88
N ALA A 533 12.36 -10.03 5.14
CA ALA A 533 12.20 -8.60 4.91
C ALA A 533 13.35 -7.76 5.50
N LEU A 534 13.94 -8.23 6.62
CA LEU A 534 15.09 -7.61 7.30
C LEU A 534 16.44 -7.87 6.62
N SER A 535 16.49 -8.72 5.58
CA SER A 535 17.73 -9.03 4.88
C SER A 535 18.31 -7.78 4.23
N GLY A 536 19.61 -7.55 4.41
CA GLY A 536 20.29 -6.35 3.90
C GLY A 536 20.15 -5.11 4.79
N LEU A 537 19.48 -5.23 5.95
CA LEU A 537 19.35 -4.13 6.89
C LEU A 537 20.28 -4.27 8.09
N ASN A 538 20.98 -3.19 8.37
CA ASN A 538 21.84 -3.02 9.52
C ASN A 538 21.16 -2.16 10.59
N SER A 539 21.75 -2.13 11.80
CA SER A 539 21.29 -1.25 12.90
C SER A 539 19.79 -1.37 13.22
N LEU A 540 19.28 -2.61 13.23
CA LEU A 540 17.87 -2.91 13.48
C LEU A 540 17.40 -2.35 14.82
N ARG A 541 16.24 -1.69 14.81
CA ARG A 541 15.50 -1.25 15.99
C ARG A 541 14.02 -1.57 15.82
N PHE A 542 13.36 -2.10 16.85
CA PHE A 542 11.96 -2.46 16.76
C PHE A 542 11.10 -1.53 17.62
N TYR A 543 10.05 -0.99 17.02
CA TYR A 543 9.11 -0.11 17.71
C TYR A 543 7.91 -0.87 18.26
N ASN A 544 7.56 -1.95 17.58
CA ASN A 544 6.48 -2.83 17.96
C ASN A 544 6.91 -4.27 17.75
N VAL A 545 6.77 -5.09 18.79
CA VAL A 545 7.03 -6.52 18.74
C VAL A 545 5.81 -7.24 19.29
N GLY A 546 5.31 -8.20 18.53
CA GLY A 546 4.28 -9.11 18.98
C GLY A 546 4.84 -10.51 19.20
N LEU A 547 4.54 -11.09 20.36
CA LEU A 547 4.93 -12.44 20.74
C LEU A 547 3.69 -13.33 20.85
N LYS A 548 3.71 -14.49 20.22
CA LYS A 548 2.65 -15.51 20.27
C LYS A 548 2.95 -16.51 21.36
N ASN A 549 1.99 -16.82 22.22
CA ASN A 549 2.16 -17.90 23.18
C ASN A 549 2.34 -19.24 22.44
N THR A 550 3.30 -20.05 22.88
CA THR A 550 3.53 -21.40 22.34
C THR A 550 2.39 -22.35 22.70
N ALA A 551 1.64 -22.06 23.78
CA ALA A 551 0.37 -22.70 24.08
C ALA A 551 -0.73 -22.15 23.16
N VAL A 552 -0.85 -22.76 21.98
CA VAL A 552 -1.87 -22.45 20.98
C VAL A 552 -3.27 -22.71 21.55
N ASN A 553 -4.20 -21.81 21.25
CA ASN A 553 -5.55 -21.73 21.84
C ASN A 553 -5.59 -21.35 23.33
N SER A 554 -4.53 -20.74 23.88
CA SER A 554 -4.53 -20.20 25.26
C SER A 554 -5.68 -19.21 25.52
N GLN A 555 -6.35 -19.39 26.67
CA GLN A 555 -7.38 -18.51 27.23
C GLN A 555 -6.83 -17.46 28.21
N ALA A 556 -5.59 -17.63 28.67
CA ALA A 556 -4.91 -16.63 29.52
C ALA A 556 -4.26 -15.53 28.66
N GLU A 557 -3.13 -15.84 28.04
CA GLU A 557 -2.40 -14.90 27.18
C GLU A 557 -2.13 -15.56 25.84
N SER A 558 -2.92 -15.21 24.81
CA SER A 558 -2.69 -15.73 23.46
C SER A 558 -1.66 -14.92 22.66
N TYR A 559 -1.48 -13.63 23.01
CA TYR A 559 -0.62 -12.70 22.30
C TYR A 559 -0.15 -11.56 23.21
N ARG A 560 1.15 -11.28 23.22
CA ARG A 560 1.76 -10.13 23.90
C ARG A 560 2.21 -9.09 22.88
N VAL A 561 1.90 -7.82 23.09
CA VAL A 561 2.40 -6.71 22.26
C VAL A 561 3.25 -5.79 23.12
N MET A 562 4.49 -5.55 22.69
CA MET A 562 5.40 -4.57 23.29
C MET A 562 5.57 -3.42 22.31
N THR A 563 5.37 -2.19 22.78
CA THR A 563 5.52 -0.97 21.95
C THR A 563 6.39 0.06 22.67
N GLY A 564 7.29 0.70 21.95
CA GLY A 564 8.19 1.73 22.47
C GLY A 564 9.25 2.12 21.44
N PRO A 565 10.18 3.05 21.77
CA PRO A 565 11.24 3.44 20.84
C PRO A 565 12.30 2.35 20.60
N ALA A 566 12.35 1.33 21.47
CA ALA A 566 13.20 0.14 21.37
C ALA A 566 12.51 -1.02 22.12
N ALA A 567 11.36 -1.46 21.60
CA ALA A 567 10.48 -2.45 22.23
C ALA A 567 11.18 -3.81 22.47
N GLU A 568 12.13 -4.17 21.61
CA GLU A 568 12.92 -5.40 21.75
C GLU A 568 13.72 -5.46 23.05
N ARG A 569 14.00 -4.31 23.68
CA ARG A 569 14.76 -4.24 24.94
C ARG A 569 14.00 -4.76 26.16
N ALA A 570 12.68 -4.83 26.08
CA ALA A 570 11.84 -5.39 27.14
C ALA A 570 11.83 -6.93 27.13
N ILE A 571 12.36 -7.56 26.08
CA ILE A 571 12.38 -9.01 25.93
C ILE A 571 13.45 -9.62 26.85
N THR A 572 13.04 -10.62 27.63
CA THR A 572 13.89 -11.37 28.55
C THR A 572 14.06 -12.83 28.11
N THR A 573 15.05 -13.53 28.68
CA THR A 573 15.20 -14.98 28.49
C THR A 573 14.03 -15.77 29.09
N GLY A 574 13.32 -15.23 30.08
CA GLY A 574 12.12 -15.88 30.62
C GLY A 574 11.01 -15.99 29.58
N ASP A 575 10.88 -14.98 28.70
CA ASP A 575 9.89 -14.96 27.63
C ASP A 575 10.14 -16.06 26.57
N SER A 576 11.39 -16.51 26.38
CA SER A 576 11.72 -17.51 25.35
C SER A 576 11.13 -18.90 25.61
N ARG A 577 10.67 -19.15 26.84
CA ARG A 577 10.00 -20.41 27.23
C ARG A 577 8.52 -20.41 26.88
N ALA A 578 7.87 -19.25 26.94
CA ALA A 578 6.42 -19.14 26.81
C ALA A 578 5.97 -18.60 25.45
N TYR A 579 6.85 -17.88 24.74
CA TYR A 579 6.49 -17.24 23.49
C TYR A 579 7.38 -17.63 22.32
N SER A 580 6.78 -17.52 21.14
CA SER A 580 7.43 -17.46 19.85
C SER A 580 7.21 -16.07 19.24
N GLN A 581 8.07 -15.68 18.32
CA GLN A 581 7.88 -14.41 17.62
C GLN A 581 6.62 -14.43 16.74
N GLY A 582 5.78 -13.41 16.88
CA GLY A 582 4.51 -13.28 16.18
C GLY A 582 4.54 -12.26 15.05
N HIS A 583 4.97 -11.03 15.35
CA HIS A 583 5.21 -9.97 14.38
C HIS A 583 6.28 -9.00 14.89
N PHE A 584 6.85 -8.21 13.98
CA PHE A 584 7.68 -7.06 14.32
C PHE A 584 7.34 -5.87 13.42
N PHE A 585 7.64 -4.68 13.89
CA PHE A 585 7.71 -3.45 13.11
C PHE A 585 8.82 -2.57 13.67
N GLY A 586 9.70 -2.09 12.79
CA GLY A 586 10.92 -1.41 13.19
C GLY A 586 11.53 -0.58 12.07
N SER A 587 12.78 -0.19 12.25
CA SER A 587 13.61 0.39 11.20
C SER A 587 14.97 -0.29 11.09
N GLY A 588 15.54 -0.26 9.90
CA GLY A 588 16.92 -0.61 9.62
C GLY A 588 17.58 0.43 8.72
N VAL A 589 18.88 0.30 8.53
CA VAL A 589 19.66 1.12 7.58
C VAL A 589 20.16 0.18 6.48
N GLY A 590 19.82 0.49 5.23
CA GLY A 590 20.30 -0.25 4.06
C GLY A 590 21.77 0.00 3.77
N ASP A 591 22.31 -0.70 2.75
CA ASP A 591 23.70 -0.56 2.32
C ASP A 591 24.03 0.83 1.73
N ASP A 592 22.99 1.58 1.33
CA ASP A 592 23.04 2.95 0.81
C ASP A 592 23.00 4.03 1.91
N ASP A 593 23.07 3.64 3.19
CA ASP A 593 22.93 4.50 4.38
C ASP A 593 21.54 5.17 4.48
N VAL A 594 20.54 4.64 3.75
CA VAL A 594 19.15 5.10 3.83
C VAL A 594 18.43 4.34 4.93
N ARG A 595 17.77 5.08 5.82
CA ARG A 595 16.93 4.52 6.87
C ARG A 595 15.56 4.16 6.32
N GLU A 596 15.15 2.92 6.54
CA GLU A 596 13.83 2.42 6.16
C GLU A 596 13.04 1.90 7.35
N THR A 597 11.72 1.87 7.23
CA THR A 597 10.84 1.17 8.19
C THR A 597 10.31 -0.11 7.58
N ILE A 598 10.31 -1.19 8.35
CA ILE A 598 9.77 -2.46 7.88
C ILE A 598 9.16 -3.26 9.02
N GLY A 599 8.07 -3.95 8.71
CA GLY A 599 7.40 -4.88 9.60
C GLY A 599 7.00 -6.14 8.86
N ALA A 600 6.94 -7.24 9.60
CA ALA A 600 6.48 -8.52 9.09
C ALA A 600 5.75 -9.32 10.15
N SER A 601 4.82 -10.18 9.73
CA SER A 601 4.04 -11.04 10.61
C SER A 601 4.03 -12.50 10.15
N SER A 602 3.68 -13.37 11.09
CA SER A 602 3.44 -14.80 10.85
C SER A 602 2.15 -15.10 10.07
N SER A 603 1.37 -14.07 9.70
CA SER A 603 0.24 -14.19 8.77
C SER A 603 0.63 -13.86 7.33
N SER A 604 1.92 -13.98 7.00
CA SER A 604 2.48 -13.77 5.66
C SER A 604 2.32 -12.33 5.13
N ARG A 605 2.39 -11.34 6.02
CA ARG A 605 2.30 -9.91 5.68
C ARG A 605 3.61 -9.21 5.92
N ILE A 606 3.90 -8.24 5.06
CA ILE A 606 5.04 -7.33 5.18
C ILE A 606 4.54 -5.91 4.92
N TRP A 607 5.01 -4.93 5.69
CA TRP A 607 4.60 -3.53 5.52
C TRP A 607 5.68 -2.52 5.92
N SER A 608 5.53 -1.29 5.43
CA SER A 608 6.29 -0.09 5.80
C SER A 608 5.31 1.06 6.11
N ASN A 609 5.77 2.11 6.79
CA ASN A 609 4.95 3.27 7.14
C ASN A 609 4.96 4.33 6.02
N GLN A 610 4.59 3.92 4.82
CA GLN A 610 4.60 4.76 3.62
C GLN A 610 3.36 4.51 2.78
N ARG A 611 2.97 5.54 2.01
CA ARG A 611 2.06 5.41 0.87
C ARG A 611 2.90 5.60 -0.39
N LEU A 612 2.63 4.77 -1.38
CA LEU A 612 3.39 4.66 -2.62
C LEU A 612 2.42 4.82 -3.79
N SER A 613 2.86 5.48 -4.85
CA SER A 613 2.20 5.38 -6.16
C SER A 613 2.20 3.92 -6.64
N VAL A 614 1.40 3.61 -7.67
CA VAL A 614 1.37 2.25 -8.24
C VAL A 614 2.77 1.81 -8.74
N ALA A 615 3.52 2.72 -9.36
CA ALA A 615 4.88 2.45 -9.84
C ALA A 615 5.85 2.16 -8.68
N GLU A 616 5.90 3.05 -7.69
CA GLU A 616 6.73 2.88 -6.48
C GLU A 616 6.36 1.60 -5.70
N TYR A 617 5.08 1.22 -5.68
CA TYR A 617 4.63 -0.02 -5.04
C TYR A 617 5.17 -1.26 -5.77
N ILE A 618 5.18 -1.27 -7.11
CA ILE A 618 5.73 -2.36 -7.93
C ILE A 618 7.24 -2.48 -7.70
N GLU A 619 7.96 -1.37 -7.62
CA GLU A 619 9.38 -1.35 -7.28
C GLU A 619 9.62 -1.90 -5.86
N TRP A 620 8.83 -1.46 -4.89
CA TRP A 620 8.93 -1.91 -3.50
C TRP A 620 8.71 -3.42 -3.35
N ILE A 621 7.70 -4.01 -4.02
CA ILE A 621 7.51 -5.47 -3.98
C ILE A 621 8.60 -6.22 -4.75
N THR A 622 9.22 -5.61 -5.76
CA THR A 622 10.33 -6.20 -6.52
C THR A 622 11.58 -6.29 -5.65
N GLU A 623 11.90 -5.22 -4.92
CA GLU A 623 12.97 -5.23 -3.93
C GLU A 623 12.70 -6.26 -2.82
N LEU A 624 11.46 -6.26 -2.30
CA LEU A 624 11.02 -7.22 -1.30
C LEU A 624 11.19 -8.67 -1.78
N ASN A 625 10.84 -8.97 -3.02
CA ASN A 625 11.02 -10.27 -3.64
C ASN A 625 12.50 -10.70 -3.67
N GLY A 626 13.40 -9.76 -3.97
CA GLY A 626 14.85 -9.96 -3.88
C GLY A 626 15.30 -10.36 -2.48
N ARG A 627 14.82 -9.68 -1.44
CA ARG A 627 15.15 -10.01 -0.03
C ARG A 627 14.62 -11.37 0.40
N LEU A 628 13.40 -11.72 -0.01
CA LEU A 628 12.75 -12.99 0.32
C LEU A 628 13.40 -14.18 -0.39
N GLY A 629 13.86 -13.99 -1.63
CA GLY A 629 14.53 -15.01 -2.45
C GLY A 629 16.04 -15.11 -2.27
N GLY A 630 16.71 -14.06 -1.76
CA GLY A 630 18.16 -13.95 -1.74
C GLY A 630 18.88 -14.87 -0.74
N GLY A 631 20.18 -14.65 -0.52
CA GLY A 631 21.00 -15.34 0.49
C GLY A 631 21.51 -14.42 1.61
N GLY A 632 21.09 -13.16 1.62
CA GLY A 632 21.57 -12.14 2.57
C GLY A 632 21.28 -12.51 4.02
N GLY A 633 22.24 -12.20 4.90
CA GLY A 633 22.09 -12.36 6.34
C GLY A 633 21.12 -11.33 6.94
N ILE A 634 20.57 -11.67 8.10
CA ILE A 634 19.78 -10.75 8.93
C ILE A 634 20.67 -10.34 10.10
N ALA A 635 20.82 -9.03 10.33
CA ALA A 635 21.58 -8.54 11.48
C ALA A 635 20.97 -9.05 12.80
N ALA A 636 21.83 -9.49 13.73
CA ALA A 636 21.37 -9.98 15.03
C ALA A 636 20.76 -8.86 15.88
N SER A 637 19.75 -9.21 16.67
CA SER A 637 18.98 -8.28 17.50
C SER A 637 18.53 -8.93 18.79
N GLN A 638 18.06 -8.13 19.76
CA GLN A 638 17.50 -8.68 21.01
C GLN A 638 16.21 -9.48 20.79
N LEU A 639 15.54 -9.27 19.66
CA LEU A 639 14.38 -10.08 19.26
C LEU A 639 14.75 -11.55 19.06
N ASP A 640 16.00 -11.86 18.73
CA ASP A 640 16.49 -13.23 18.49
C ASP A 640 16.62 -14.07 19.77
N ILE A 641 16.43 -13.48 20.96
CA ILE A 641 16.26 -14.23 22.22
C ILE A 641 15.03 -15.15 22.13
N ILE A 642 13.98 -14.69 21.47
CA ILE A 642 12.75 -15.47 21.27
C ILE A 642 12.86 -16.24 19.97
N GLN A 643 12.54 -17.53 20.01
CA GLN A 643 12.50 -18.34 18.80
C GLN A 643 11.37 -17.87 17.86
N HIS A 644 11.65 -17.86 16.56
CA HIS A 644 10.64 -17.65 15.54
C HIS A 644 10.21 -18.99 14.94
N ALA A 645 8.97 -19.06 14.47
CA ALA A 645 8.49 -20.25 13.77
C ALA A 645 9.27 -20.47 12.48
N ARG A 646 9.73 -21.71 12.27
CA ARG A 646 10.48 -22.14 11.09
C ARG A 646 9.52 -22.60 9.99
N THR A 647 9.99 -22.60 8.75
CA THR A 647 9.29 -23.26 7.65
C THR A 647 9.21 -24.76 7.93
N LEU A 648 7.99 -25.31 7.93
CA LEU A 648 7.76 -26.74 8.01
C LEU A 648 8.20 -27.41 6.70
N ARG A 649 9.43 -27.93 6.68
CA ARG A 649 10.03 -28.60 5.51
C ARG A 649 9.73 -30.11 5.47
N GLN A 650 9.60 -30.72 6.65
CA GLN A 650 9.25 -32.13 6.83
C GLN A 650 8.29 -32.23 8.02
N LEU A 651 7.28 -33.09 7.89
CA LEU A 651 6.36 -33.42 8.97
C LEU A 651 7.09 -34.14 10.11
N PRO A 652 6.79 -33.88 11.39
CA PRO A 652 7.21 -34.74 12.49
C PRO A 652 6.79 -36.19 12.26
N GLU A 653 7.58 -37.16 12.73
CA GLU A 653 7.35 -38.59 12.47
C GLU A 653 6.05 -39.10 13.11
N HIS A 654 5.75 -38.62 14.32
CA HIS A 654 4.59 -39.02 15.09
C HIS A 654 3.80 -37.79 15.54
N ILE A 655 2.56 -37.69 15.06
CA ILE A 655 1.59 -36.69 15.50
C ILE A 655 0.68 -37.34 16.53
N ILE A 656 0.62 -36.73 17.72
CA ILE A 656 -0.08 -37.30 18.89
C ILE A 656 -1.48 -36.72 19.07
N ALA A 657 -1.71 -35.49 18.60
CA ALA A 657 -3.00 -34.81 18.73
C ALA A 657 -3.11 -33.66 17.73
N ALA A 658 -4.34 -33.24 17.46
CA ALA A 658 -4.61 -31.97 16.79
C ALA A 658 -5.77 -31.23 17.46
N GLY A 659 -5.66 -29.91 17.50
CA GLY A 659 -6.71 -29.01 17.99
C GLY A 659 -7.26 -28.14 16.87
N TRP A 660 -8.56 -27.88 16.89
CA TRP A 660 -9.17 -26.97 15.93
C TRP A 660 -8.60 -25.56 16.07
N HIS A 661 -8.68 -24.77 14.99
CA HIS A 661 -8.40 -23.34 15.09
C HIS A 661 -9.41 -22.67 16.05
N LYS A 662 -8.98 -21.69 16.86
CA LYS A 662 -9.82 -20.99 17.86
C LYS A 662 -11.22 -20.55 17.40
N GLN A 663 -11.37 -20.23 16.10
CA GLN A 663 -12.65 -19.82 15.52
C GLN A 663 -13.68 -20.96 15.51
N ALA A 664 -13.24 -22.22 15.43
CA ALA A 664 -14.12 -23.39 15.53
C ALA A 664 -14.88 -23.41 16.86
N TYR A 665 -14.18 -23.14 17.97
CA TYR A 665 -14.77 -23.15 19.31
C TYR A 665 -15.62 -21.90 19.57
N ARG A 666 -15.17 -20.72 19.13
CA ARG A 666 -15.88 -19.46 19.37
C ARG A 666 -17.16 -19.30 18.55
N LEU A 667 -17.13 -19.72 17.29
CA LEU A 667 -18.26 -19.57 16.37
C LEU A 667 -19.15 -20.81 16.35
N ALA A 668 -18.61 -21.97 16.73
CA ALA A 668 -19.28 -23.28 16.64
C ALA A 668 -20.03 -23.46 15.31
N PRO A 669 -19.38 -23.25 14.16
CA PRO A 669 -20.05 -23.29 12.86
C PRO A 669 -20.72 -24.64 12.61
N ARG A 670 -21.87 -24.59 11.94
CA ARG A 670 -22.60 -25.79 11.52
C ARG A 670 -21.74 -26.57 10.53
N VAL A 671 -21.73 -27.88 10.69
CA VAL A 671 -21.07 -28.82 9.78
C VAL A 671 -22.09 -29.83 9.29
N ARG A 672 -21.91 -30.33 8.07
CA ARG A 672 -22.69 -31.43 7.54
C ARG A 672 -21.79 -32.44 6.85
N TRP A 673 -22.18 -33.71 6.92
CA TRP A 673 -21.46 -34.78 6.22
C TRP A 673 -22.39 -35.83 5.65
N ARG A 674 -21.88 -36.59 4.67
CA ARG A 674 -22.53 -37.78 4.10
C ARG A 674 -21.49 -38.78 3.61
N ALA A 675 -21.81 -40.07 3.67
CA ALA A 675 -20.89 -41.13 3.26
C ALA A 675 -20.56 -41.13 1.76
N GLY A 676 -21.45 -40.57 0.93
CA GLY A 676 -21.27 -40.37 -0.51
C GLY A 676 -22.46 -39.58 -1.10
N ALA A 677 -22.40 -39.26 -2.39
CA ALA A 677 -23.34 -38.32 -3.04
C ALA A 677 -24.83 -38.67 -2.87
N ALA A 678 -25.17 -39.95 -2.76
CA ALA A 678 -26.54 -40.45 -2.62
C ALA A 678 -27.02 -40.60 -1.16
N ALA A 679 -26.12 -40.48 -0.17
CA ALA A 679 -26.47 -40.60 1.25
C ALA A 679 -27.07 -39.28 1.79
N PRO A 680 -28.00 -39.35 2.76
CA PRO A 680 -28.57 -38.16 3.38
C PRO A 680 -27.50 -37.37 4.16
N TRP A 681 -27.65 -36.05 4.20
CA TRP A 681 -26.81 -35.18 5.01
C TRP A 681 -27.13 -35.34 6.49
N THR A 682 -26.08 -35.51 7.30
CA THR A 682 -26.13 -35.39 8.76
C THR A 682 -25.60 -34.01 9.15
N TYR A 683 -26.30 -33.30 10.04
CA TYR A 683 -25.96 -31.94 10.44
C TYR A 683 -25.56 -31.88 11.92
N ARG A 684 -24.45 -31.22 12.23
CA ARG A 684 -23.94 -30.97 13.59
C ARG A 684 -23.22 -29.62 13.67
N ILE A 685 -22.43 -29.40 14.71
CA ILE A 685 -21.42 -28.34 14.80
C ILE A 685 -20.01 -28.92 14.66
N VAL A 686 -19.05 -28.11 14.21
CA VAL A 686 -17.67 -28.57 13.95
C VAL A 686 -17.00 -29.22 15.17
N THR A 687 -17.33 -28.76 16.39
CA THR A 687 -16.74 -29.30 17.62
C THR A 687 -17.29 -30.68 18.02
N ASP A 688 -18.33 -31.19 17.35
CA ASP A 688 -18.73 -32.60 17.49
C ASP A 688 -17.80 -33.55 16.69
N LEU A 689 -16.91 -32.99 15.88
CA LEU A 689 -15.91 -33.73 15.13
C LEU A 689 -14.56 -33.65 15.84
N GLU A 690 -13.84 -34.77 15.82
CA GLU A 690 -12.48 -34.90 16.31
C GLU A 690 -11.51 -35.14 15.16
N LEU A 691 -10.28 -34.64 15.30
CA LEU A 691 -9.17 -34.94 14.40
C LEU A 691 -8.36 -36.10 15.00
N ALA A 692 -8.30 -37.23 14.29
CA ALA A 692 -7.69 -38.46 14.78
C ALA A 692 -6.92 -39.22 13.68
N ASN A 693 -6.31 -40.36 14.03
CA ASN A 693 -5.67 -41.29 13.09
C ASN A 693 -4.60 -40.65 12.17
N PHE A 694 -3.69 -39.87 12.74
CA PHE A 694 -2.62 -39.23 11.98
C PHE A 694 -1.62 -40.24 11.44
N GLN A 695 -1.49 -40.33 10.12
CA GLN A 695 -0.56 -41.21 9.42
C GLN A 695 0.36 -40.38 8.53
N VAL A 696 1.62 -40.24 8.95
CA VAL A 696 2.65 -39.54 8.19
C VAL A 696 3.28 -40.52 7.20
N ASN A 697 3.36 -40.15 5.93
CA ASN A 697 4.02 -40.96 4.92
C ASN A 697 5.53 -41.05 5.21
N GLY A 698 6.19 -42.16 4.85
CA GLY A 698 7.64 -42.34 4.98
C GLY A 698 8.49 -41.23 4.34
N GLY A 699 7.99 -40.53 3.32
CA GLY A 699 8.64 -39.34 2.74
C GLY A 699 8.53 -38.06 3.59
N ARG A 700 7.74 -38.07 4.68
CA ARG A 700 7.47 -36.96 5.61
C ARG A 700 7.01 -35.66 4.93
N SER A 701 6.43 -35.77 3.74
CA SER A 701 5.88 -34.65 2.96
C SER A 701 4.36 -34.61 2.98
N THR A 702 3.69 -35.72 3.30
CA THR A 702 2.24 -35.83 3.39
C THR A 702 1.82 -36.55 4.66
N MET A 703 0.63 -36.21 5.16
CA MET A 703 -0.04 -36.87 6.27
C MET A 703 -1.51 -37.03 5.97
N THR A 704 -2.08 -38.21 6.22
CA THR A 704 -3.55 -38.38 6.26
C THR A 704 -4.03 -38.39 7.69
N PHE A 705 -5.21 -37.83 7.94
CA PHE A 705 -5.87 -37.88 9.24
C PHE A 705 -7.38 -37.94 9.03
N ASP A 706 -8.09 -38.48 10.01
CA ASP A 706 -9.53 -38.62 9.94
C ASP A 706 -10.23 -37.53 10.75
N VAL A 707 -11.34 -37.05 10.21
CA VAL A 707 -12.33 -36.25 10.89
C VAL A 707 -13.45 -37.19 11.32
N VAL A 708 -13.55 -37.44 12.62
CA VAL A 708 -14.38 -38.50 13.18
C VAL A 708 -15.48 -37.96 14.09
N SER A 709 -16.61 -38.66 14.09
CA SER A 709 -17.63 -38.60 15.15
C SER A 709 -18.06 -40.02 15.50
N ASP A 710 -18.96 -40.16 16.47
CA ASP A 710 -19.51 -41.45 16.90
C ASP A 710 -20.19 -42.26 15.77
N THR A 711 -20.55 -41.59 14.66
CA THR A 711 -21.27 -42.21 13.53
C THR A 711 -20.61 -41.99 12.17
N PHE A 712 -19.46 -41.33 12.13
CA PHE A 712 -18.84 -40.89 10.88
C PHE A 712 -17.32 -40.88 10.97
N SER A 713 -16.66 -41.22 9.87
CA SER A 713 -15.24 -40.97 9.68
C SER A 713 -15.02 -40.55 8.23
N GLY A 714 -14.35 -39.41 8.03
CA GLY A 714 -13.94 -38.92 6.72
C GLY A 714 -12.46 -38.56 6.74
N SER A 715 -11.72 -38.90 5.70
CA SER A 715 -10.27 -38.70 5.68
C SER A 715 -9.88 -37.38 4.99
N ILE A 716 -8.83 -36.74 5.48
CA ILE A 716 -8.24 -35.51 4.95
C ILE A 716 -6.74 -35.73 4.80
N SER A 717 -6.19 -35.21 3.71
CA SER A 717 -4.75 -35.22 3.43
C SER A 717 -4.17 -33.83 3.68
N PHE A 718 -3.05 -33.76 4.40
CA PHE A 718 -2.19 -32.60 4.53
C PHE A 718 -0.94 -32.77 3.64
N ASN A 719 -0.59 -31.75 2.85
CA ASN A 719 0.49 -31.84 1.87
C ASN A 719 1.49 -30.66 1.93
N LEU A 720 2.78 -30.98 2.06
CA LEU A 720 3.90 -30.02 2.00
C LEU A 720 4.44 -29.79 0.58
N GLY A 721 4.24 -30.75 -0.33
CA GLY A 721 4.74 -30.75 -1.72
C GLY A 721 4.15 -29.67 -2.64
N GLY A 722 3.27 -28.83 -2.10
CA GLY A 722 2.67 -27.66 -2.73
C GLY A 722 1.18 -27.85 -3.02
N GLY A 723 0.50 -26.73 -3.30
CA GLY A 723 -0.93 -26.67 -3.61
C GLY A 723 -1.73 -26.31 -2.36
N ALA A 724 -3.02 -26.64 -2.35
CA ALA A 724 -3.82 -26.57 -1.14
C ALA A 724 -3.19 -27.43 -0.04
N LEU A 725 -3.05 -26.84 1.15
CA LEU A 725 -2.45 -27.53 2.30
C LEU A 725 -3.30 -28.71 2.76
N PHE A 726 -4.61 -28.62 2.59
CA PHE A 726 -5.56 -29.67 2.94
C PHE A 726 -6.38 -30.04 1.71
N THR A 727 -6.51 -31.34 1.46
CA THR A 727 -7.38 -31.89 0.42
C THR A 727 -8.19 -33.05 0.97
N LYS A 728 -9.38 -33.25 0.40
CA LYS A 728 -10.24 -34.40 0.75
C LYS A 728 -9.53 -35.71 0.38
N ALA A 729 -9.52 -36.68 1.29
CA ALA A 729 -9.03 -38.04 1.07
C ALA A 729 -10.19 -39.03 1.28
N GLY A 730 -10.66 -39.67 0.20
CA GLY A 730 -11.76 -40.64 0.27
C GLY A 730 -13.11 -40.11 -0.23
N ALA A 731 -14.17 -40.90 -0.04
CA ALA A 731 -15.45 -40.70 -0.72
C ALA A 731 -16.44 -39.78 0.01
N SER A 732 -16.31 -39.63 1.33
CA SER A 732 -17.27 -38.88 2.15
C SER A 732 -17.17 -37.38 1.96
N ASP A 733 -18.31 -36.69 1.89
CA ASP A 733 -18.35 -35.24 1.81
C ASP A 733 -18.49 -34.65 3.22
N VAL A 734 -17.69 -33.64 3.53
CA VAL A 734 -17.80 -32.86 4.76
C VAL A 734 -17.76 -31.39 4.40
N GLU A 735 -18.82 -30.68 4.76
CA GLU A 735 -18.97 -29.26 4.46
C GLU A 735 -19.27 -28.49 5.74
N ILE A 736 -18.80 -27.25 5.78
CA ILE A 736 -18.91 -26.37 6.94
C ILE A 736 -19.51 -25.03 6.52
N VAL A 737 -20.37 -24.50 7.38
CA VAL A 737 -20.97 -23.19 7.20
C VAL A 737 -19.94 -22.12 7.53
N THR A 738 -19.70 -21.24 6.57
CA THR A 738 -18.96 -20.00 6.81
C THR A 738 -19.94 -18.88 7.21
N GLY A 739 -19.44 -17.71 7.65
CA GLY A 739 -20.25 -16.64 8.27
C GLY A 739 -21.38 -16.01 7.43
N TYR A 740 -21.79 -16.62 6.31
CA TYR A 740 -22.86 -16.19 5.42
C TYR A 740 -23.88 -17.31 5.08
N ASP A 741 -23.98 -18.36 5.89
CA ASP A 741 -24.82 -19.56 5.63
C ASP A 741 -24.47 -20.32 4.35
N GLU A 742 -23.31 -20.04 3.77
CA GLU A 742 -22.75 -20.76 2.62
C GLU A 742 -21.97 -21.99 3.10
N TRP A 743 -22.22 -23.12 2.43
CA TRP A 743 -21.53 -24.38 2.68
C TRP A 743 -20.27 -24.45 1.83
N THR A 744 -19.13 -24.70 2.47
CA THR A 744 -17.83 -24.88 1.81
C THR A 744 -17.23 -26.22 2.22
N ASP A 745 -16.45 -26.85 1.35
CA ASP A 745 -15.68 -28.06 1.67
C ASP A 745 -14.78 -27.84 2.90
N LEU A 746 -14.76 -28.81 3.81
CA LEU A 746 -14.00 -28.71 5.05
C LEU A 746 -12.49 -28.55 4.80
N ALA A 747 -11.91 -29.17 3.78
CA ALA A 747 -10.48 -29.04 3.48
C ALA A 747 -10.14 -27.61 3.02
N SER A 748 -11.02 -26.99 2.25
CA SER A 748 -10.89 -25.56 1.91
C SER A 748 -10.98 -24.70 3.18
N TRP A 749 -11.93 -24.95 4.08
CA TRP A 749 -12.01 -24.23 5.35
C TRP A 749 -10.79 -24.42 6.25
N LEU A 750 -10.22 -25.63 6.33
CA LEU A 750 -8.98 -25.92 7.06
C LEU A 750 -7.77 -25.19 6.48
N SER A 751 -7.73 -24.97 5.16
CA SER A 751 -6.68 -24.16 4.53
C SER A 751 -6.74 -22.71 5.00
N HIS A 752 -7.93 -22.20 5.32
CA HIS A 752 -8.15 -20.85 5.87
C HIS A 752 -8.01 -20.77 7.39
N HIS A 753 -8.38 -21.82 8.09
CA HIS A 753 -8.37 -21.94 9.55
C HIS A 753 -7.60 -23.20 9.97
N PRO A 754 -6.27 -23.21 9.74
CA PRO A 754 -5.47 -24.41 9.94
C PRO A 754 -5.53 -24.86 11.41
N PRO A 755 -5.75 -26.16 11.65
CA PRO A 755 -5.64 -26.74 12.97
C PRO A 755 -4.18 -26.71 13.43
N VAL A 756 -4.02 -26.93 14.73
CA VAL A 756 -2.72 -27.07 15.37
C VAL A 756 -2.43 -28.56 15.49
N PHE A 757 -1.29 -29.00 14.99
CA PHE A 757 -0.85 -30.38 15.16
C PHE A 757 0.27 -30.43 16.20
N TYR A 758 0.17 -31.40 17.11
CA TYR A 758 1.12 -31.64 18.19
C TYR A 758 1.89 -32.93 17.93
N ALA A 759 3.21 -32.88 18.01
CA ALA A 759 4.08 -34.01 17.72
C ALA A 759 4.68 -34.62 19.00
N ALA A 760 5.09 -35.88 18.90
CA ALA A 760 5.74 -36.63 19.97
C ALA A 760 7.09 -36.03 20.40
N ASP A 761 7.77 -35.31 19.50
CA ASP A 761 9.02 -34.60 19.78
C ASP A 761 8.81 -33.25 20.51
N LYS A 762 7.59 -33.00 21.00
CA LYS A 762 7.14 -31.77 21.67
C LYS A 762 7.11 -30.54 20.76
N SER A 763 7.30 -30.70 19.45
CA SER A 763 7.06 -29.62 18.48
C SER A 763 5.57 -29.51 18.15
N SER A 764 5.17 -28.37 17.59
CA SER A 764 3.83 -28.18 17.04
C SER A 764 3.88 -27.39 15.74
N PHE A 765 2.87 -27.50 14.89
CA PHE A 765 2.81 -26.71 13.68
C PHE A 765 1.39 -26.26 13.31
N ILE A 766 1.33 -25.12 12.61
CA ILE A 766 0.10 -24.51 12.09
C ILE A 766 0.36 -24.10 10.64
N GLY A 767 -0.35 -24.73 9.71
CA GLY A 767 -0.08 -24.57 8.28
C GLY A 767 1.39 -24.90 7.97
N VAL A 768 2.14 -23.93 7.45
CA VAL A 768 3.57 -24.08 7.11
C VAL A 768 4.54 -23.60 8.20
N ASN A 769 4.05 -23.25 9.38
CA ASN A 769 4.86 -22.72 10.49
C ASN A 769 5.08 -23.80 11.55
N LEU A 770 6.34 -24.24 11.71
CA LEU A 770 6.80 -25.16 12.75
C LEU A 770 7.27 -24.37 13.98
N ILE A 771 6.68 -24.65 15.12
CA ILE A 771 7.08 -24.18 16.45
C ILE A 771 7.89 -25.31 17.08
N ALA A 772 9.19 -25.06 17.28
CA ALA A 772 10.10 -26.04 17.85
C ALA A 772 9.80 -26.30 19.33
N ALA A 773 10.20 -27.47 19.82
CA ALA A 773 10.15 -27.80 21.23
C ALA A 773 11.04 -26.87 22.06
N ALA A 774 10.65 -26.63 23.31
CA ALA A 774 11.52 -25.97 24.28
C ALA A 774 12.80 -26.80 24.50
N ALA A 775 13.94 -26.11 24.64
CA ALA A 775 15.25 -26.75 24.78
C ALA A 775 15.48 -27.40 26.16
N ASP A 776 14.69 -27.01 27.16
CA ASP A 776 14.83 -27.52 28.53
C ASP A 776 14.24 -28.93 28.65
N VAL A 777 15.03 -29.87 29.17
CA VAL A 777 14.61 -31.25 29.45
C VAL A 777 14.32 -31.36 30.95
N VAL A 778 13.13 -31.83 31.30
CA VAL A 778 12.74 -32.03 32.70
C VAL A 778 12.98 -33.47 33.10
N THR A 779 13.84 -33.69 34.10
CA THR A 779 14.26 -35.05 34.48
C THR A 779 13.41 -35.68 35.59
N GLN A 780 12.55 -34.91 36.26
CA GLN A 780 11.71 -35.36 37.39
C GLN A 780 10.40 -34.56 37.46
N LEU A 781 9.34 -35.17 38.00
CA LEU A 781 8.07 -34.50 38.29
C LEU A 781 8.22 -33.57 39.50
N ARG A 782 7.61 -32.38 39.44
CA ARG A 782 7.53 -31.43 40.55
C ARG A 782 6.39 -31.83 41.50
N ASP A 783 6.43 -31.30 42.72
CA ASP A 783 5.30 -31.45 43.64
C ASP A 783 4.03 -30.82 43.05
N GLY A 784 2.96 -31.62 42.99
CA GLY A 784 1.69 -31.22 42.37
C GLY A 784 1.54 -31.55 40.89
N ASP A 785 2.59 -32.04 40.18
CA ASP A 785 2.47 -32.48 38.78
C ASP A 785 1.68 -33.81 38.68
N ALA A 786 1.77 -34.67 39.69
CA ALA A 786 1.04 -35.94 39.74
C ALA A 786 0.59 -36.28 41.18
N ASP A 787 -0.67 -36.69 41.33
CA ASP A 787 -1.23 -37.25 42.57
C ASP A 787 -1.59 -38.73 42.37
N ALA A 788 -1.49 -39.48 43.47
CA ALA A 788 -1.84 -40.89 43.49
C ALA A 788 -3.29 -41.08 43.95
N LEU A 789 -4.06 -41.87 43.21
CA LEU A 789 -5.38 -42.34 43.61
C LEU A 789 -5.35 -43.87 43.80
N ALA A 790 -6.10 -44.37 44.78
CA ALA A 790 -6.18 -45.81 45.01
C ALA A 790 -7.11 -46.45 43.97
N TRP A 791 -6.53 -47.23 43.05
CA TRP A 791 -7.25 -47.91 41.97
C TRP A 791 -7.48 -49.42 42.26
N ASP A 792 -7.25 -49.88 43.49
CA ASP A 792 -7.25 -51.31 43.84
C ASP A 792 -8.59 -52.01 43.59
N ASN A 793 -9.70 -51.26 43.67
CA ASN A 793 -11.06 -51.74 43.39
C ASN A 793 -11.50 -51.50 41.93
N CYS A 794 -10.59 -51.02 41.08
CA CYS A 794 -10.85 -50.72 39.69
C CYS A 794 -10.16 -51.71 38.77
N LYS A 795 -10.84 -52.07 37.69
CA LYS A 795 -10.24 -52.77 36.56
C LYS A 795 -9.58 -51.73 35.65
N ILE A 796 -8.32 -51.42 35.97
CA ILE A 796 -7.60 -50.28 35.37
C ILE A 796 -7.39 -50.39 33.86
N ASP A 797 -7.42 -51.60 33.29
CA ASP A 797 -7.37 -51.88 31.85
C ASP A 797 -8.71 -51.62 31.13
N MET A 798 -9.78 -51.32 31.87
CA MET A 798 -11.09 -50.96 31.33
C MET A 798 -11.43 -49.50 31.61
N GLU A 799 -11.38 -48.68 30.57
CA GLU A 799 -11.70 -47.25 30.59
C GLU A 799 -13.16 -47.02 31.05
N PHE A 800 -14.12 -47.58 30.32
CA PHE A 800 -15.56 -47.48 30.59
C PHE A 800 -16.27 -48.79 30.21
N GLY A 801 -17.52 -48.97 30.67
CA GLY A 801 -18.31 -50.16 30.37
C GLY A 801 -19.48 -50.36 31.33
N PRO A 802 -20.28 -51.42 31.14
CA PRO A 802 -21.32 -51.79 32.09
C PRO A 802 -20.72 -52.28 33.41
N ASP A 803 -21.57 -52.44 34.43
CA ASP A 803 -21.16 -53.01 35.72
C ASP A 803 -20.52 -54.38 35.56
N GLN A 804 -19.39 -54.59 36.23
CA GLN A 804 -18.64 -55.83 36.11
C GLN A 804 -19.21 -56.92 37.03
N PRO A 805 -19.27 -58.19 36.58
CA PRO A 805 -19.76 -59.29 37.40
C PRO A 805 -18.96 -59.53 38.69
N ASP A 806 -17.68 -59.15 38.70
CA ASP A 806 -16.77 -59.27 39.84
C ASP A 806 -16.86 -58.08 40.82
N GLY A 807 -17.74 -57.12 40.55
CA GLY A 807 -17.97 -55.94 41.39
C GLY A 807 -16.88 -54.87 41.30
N ARG A 808 -15.84 -55.05 40.48
CA ARG A 808 -14.82 -54.02 40.26
C ARG A 808 -15.34 -52.92 39.35
N LEU A 809 -14.92 -51.69 39.63
CA LEU A 809 -15.33 -50.52 38.86
C LEU A 809 -14.44 -50.35 37.62
N THR A 810 -14.98 -49.78 36.55
CA THR A 810 -14.13 -49.23 35.47
C THR A 810 -13.40 -47.96 35.93
N VAL A 811 -12.44 -47.47 35.16
CA VAL A 811 -11.73 -46.21 35.48
C VAL A 811 -12.73 -45.04 35.60
N HIS A 812 -13.68 -44.93 34.67
CA HIS A 812 -14.72 -43.89 34.70
C HIS A 812 -15.58 -43.99 35.95
N GLN A 813 -16.09 -45.18 36.27
CA GLN A 813 -16.93 -45.38 37.46
C GLN A 813 -16.17 -45.16 38.77
N GLY A 814 -14.89 -45.54 38.83
CA GLY A 814 -14.01 -45.29 39.97
C GLY A 814 -13.82 -43.80 40.21
N LEU A 815 -13.54 -43.04 39.15
CA LEU A 815 -13.43 -41.59 39.22
C LEU A 815 -14.77 -40.92 39.54
N GLU A 816 -15.86 -41.31 38.90
CA GLU A 816 -17.22 -40.78 39.15
C GLU A 816 -17.57 -40.91 40.63
N ARG A 817 -17.32 -42.09 41.23
CA ARG A 817 -17.56 -42.33 42.65
C ARG A 817 -16.68 -41.46 43.54
N HIS A 818 -15.41 -41.28 43.18
CA HIS A 818 -14.49 -40.40 43.90
C HIS A 818 -14.95 -38.94 43.86
N LEU A 819 -15.32 -38.43 42.69
CA LEU A 819 -15.78 -37.05 42.51
C LEU A 819 -17.12 -36.79 43.22
N CYS A 820 -18.07 -37.72 43.12
CA CYS A 820 -19.37 -37.60 43.78
C CYS A 820 -19.29 -37.63 45.31
N ALA A 821 -18.21 -38.16 45.89
CA ALA A 821 -17.98 -38.16 47.33
C ALA A 821 -17.56 -36.77 47.87
N SER A 822 -17.26 -35.80 46.98
CA SER A 822 -16.95 -34.42 47.37
C SER A 822 -18.22 -33.66 47.76
N ASP A 823 -18.27 -33.15 48.99
CA ASP A 823 -19.39 -32.34 49.49
C ASP A 823 -19.53 -31.00 48.72
N ASP A 824 -18.40 -30.42 48.30
CA ASP A 824 -18.32 -29.12 47.62
C ASP A 824 -18.69 -29.16 46.11
N LEU A 825 -19.08 -30.34 45.59
CA LEU A 825 -19.43 -30.53 44.18
C LEU A 825 -20.87 -30.05 43.91
N ILE A 826 -21.01 -28.98 43.14
CA ILE A 826 -22.30 -28.42 42.69
C ILE A 826 -22.90 -29.26 41.56
N ALA A 827 -22.10 -29.52 40.53
CA ALA A 827 -22.53 -30.21 39.34
C ALA A 827 -21.41 -31.08 38.77
N LEU A 828 -21.78 -32.21 38.19
CA LEU A 828 -20.87 -33.12 37.50
C LEU A 828 -21.51 -33.55 36.17
N VAL A 829 -20.88 -33.18 35.07
CA VAL A 829 -21.29 -33.58 33.72
C VAL A 829 -20.45 -34.78 33.30
N TYR A 830 -21.11 -35.81 32.77
CA TYR A 830 -20.49 -36.92 32.06
C TYR A 830 -20.65 -36.70 30.56
N ASP A 831 -19.55 -36.44 29.87
CA ASP A 831 -19.48 -36.27 28.42
C ASP A 831 -18.38 -37.14 27.82
N HIS A 832 -18.71 -38.39 27.52
CA HIS A 832 -17.81 -39.33 26.86
C HIS A 832 -18.26 -39.58 25.42
N ARG A 833 -17.71 -38.84 24.46
CA ARG A 833 -17.91 -39.00 23.01
C ARG A 833 -16.94 -38.13 22.20
N SER A 834 -16.93 -38.32 20.88
CA SER A 834 -16.09 -37.52 19.96
C SER A 834 -16.27 -36.01 20.17
N GLY A 835 -15.16 -35.28 20.27
CA GLY A 835 -15.16 -33.82 20.43
C GLY A 835 -15.59 -33.30 21.80
N GLU A 836 -15.53 -34.12 22.84
CA GLU A 836 -15.79 -33.72 24.24
C GLU A 836 -14.84 -32.63 24.76
N ALA A 837 -15.34 -31.87 25.74
CA ALA A 837 -14.49 -30.98 26.53
C ALA A 837 -13.63 -31.75 27.54
N ALA A 838 -14.20 -32.79 28.15
CA ALA A 838 -13.57 -33.79 29.02
C ALA A 838 -14.60 -34.89 29.35
N ASP A 839 -14.14 -36.10 29.67
CA ASP A 839 -15.01 -37.21 30.10
C ASP A 839 -15.89 -36.83 31.29
N TYR A 840 -15.29 -36.15 32.28
CA TYR A 840 -15.99 -35.58 33.42
C TYR A 840 -15.66 -34.10 33.61
N ILE A 841 -16.70 -33.28 33.76
CA ILE A 841 -16.59 -31.85 34.04
C ILE A 841 -17.22 -31.58 35.41
N ALA A 842 -16.38 -31.29 36.40
CA ALA A 842 -16.80 -31.07 37.77
C ALA A 842 -16.80 -29.58 38.13
N PHE A 843 -17.89 -29.10 38.70
CA PHE A 843 -18.06 -27.72 39.18
C PHE A 843 -18.03 -27.73 40.71
N VAL A 844 -16.93 -27.26 41.29
CA VAL A 844 -16.67 -27.31 42.73
C VAL A 844 -16.64 -25.91 43.29
N GLN A 845 -17.48 -25.60 44.27
CA GLN A 845 -17.50 -24.29 44.92
C GLN A 845 -16.81 -24.36 46.27
N ASN A 846 -15.79 -23.53 46.42
CA ASN A 846 -15.06 -23.42 47.67
C ASN A 846 -15.90 -22.65 48.72
N PRO A 847 -15.57 -22.82 50.02
CA PRO A 847 -16.25 -22.09 51.10
C PRO A 847 -16.19 -20.56 50.99
N ASP A 848 -15.19 -20.02 50.27
CA ASP A 848 -15.03 -18.58 50.03
C ASP A 848 -15.91 -18.06 48.86
N GLY A 849 -16.70 -18.94 48.23
CA GLY A 849 -17.57 -18.63 47.11
C GLY A 849 -16.90 -18.70 45.73
N SER A 850 -15.59 -18.97 45.65
CA SER A 850 -14.91 -19.21 44.38
C SER A 850 -15.35 -20.54 43.73
N LEU A 851 -15.35 -20.58 42.41
CA LEU A 851 -15.73 -21.75 41.61
C LEU A 851 -14.52 -22.31 40.88
N ILE A 852 -14.28 -23.60 41.05
CA ILE A 852 -13.27 -24.37 40.32
C ILE A 852 -14.00 -25.30 39.34
N VAL A 853 -13.68 -25.16 38.05
CA VAL A 853 -14.14 -26.07 37.00
C VAL A 853 -13.01 -27.03 36.68
N ARG A 854 -13.22 -28.32 36.95
CA ARG A 854 -12.21 -29.37 36.75
C ARG A 854 -12.59 -30.24 35.55
N LEU A 855 -11.69 -30.34 34.59
CA LEU A 855 -11.81 -31.14 33.37
C LEU A 855 -10.99 -32.43 33.52
N TYR A 856 -11.63 -33.59 33.60
CA TYR A 856 -10.96 -34.89 33.77
C TYR A 856 -11.02 -35.73 32.50
N HIS A 857 -9.84 -36.14 32.02
CA HIS A 857 -9.67 -37.02 30.87
C HIS A 857 -9.20 -38.39 31.32
N CYS A 858 -10.02 -39.41 31.13
CA CYS A 858 -9.82 -40.76 31.63
C CYS A 858 -9.35 -41.68 30.53
N LYS A 859 -8.30 -42.47 30.82
CA LYS A 859 -7.87 -43.54 29.94
C LYS A 859 -7.60 -44.82 30.68
N GLY A 860 -7.97 -45.93 30.04
CA GLY A 860 -7.59 -47.27 30.48
C GLY A 860 -6.07 -47.43 30.44
N ALA A 861 -5.55 -48.29 31.30
CA ALA A 861 -4.15 -48.66 31.31
C ALA A 861 -3.85 -49.67 30.18
N GLY A 862 -2.81 -49.41 29.38
CA GLY A 862 -2.33 -50.37 28.38
C GLY A 862 -1.67 -51.63 28.98
N GLY A 863 -1.57 -51.72 30.30
CA GLY A 863 -1.01 -52.85 31.05
C GLY A 863 -0.86 -52.55 32.54
N ALA A 864 -0.20 -53.45 33.28
CA ALA A 864 0.04 -53.28 34.73
C ALA A 864 0.82 -51.98 35.04
N PRO A 865 0.62 -51.29 36.18
CA PRO A 865 1.22 -49.98 36.45
C PRO A 865 2.74 -49.94 36.20
N SER A 866 3.21 -48.93 35.44
CA SER A 866 4.62 -48.77 35.07
C SER A 866 5.00 -47.30 34.92
N GLY A 867 6.29 -46.98 34.81
CA GLY A 867 6.76 -45.63 34.52
C GLY A 867 7.51 -45.48 33.19
N ARG A 868 7.24 -46.35 32.21
CA ARG A 868 7.92 -46.38 30.90
C ARG A 868 6.99 -46.37 29.70
N ARG A 869 5.66 -46.46 29.89
CA ARG A 869 4.70 -46.51 28.79
C ARG A 869 4.39 -45.12 28.28
N VAL A 870 5.04 -44.77 27.18
CA VAL A 870 4.88 -43.47 26.51
C VAL A 870 3.50 -43.32 25.87
N GLY A 871 2.91 -44.40 25.35
CA GLY A 871 1.57 -44.39 24.74
C GLY A 871 0.48 -43.89 25.71
N ASP A 872 0.47 -44.42 26.94
CA ASP A 872 -0.44 -44.01 28.02
C ASP A 872 -0.35 -42.50 28.32
N VAL A 873 0.83 -41.89 28.16
CA VAL A 873 1.03 -40.45 28.34
C VAL A 873 0.57 -39.66 27.13
N TYR A 874 0.89 -40.08 25.90
CA TYR A 874 0.52 -39.35 24.69
C TYR A 874 -0.98 -39.19 24.54
N GLU A 875 -1.75 -40.26 24.75
CA GLU A 875 -3.20 -40.23 24.58
C GLU A 875 -3.86 -39.21 25.52
N VAL A 876 -3.54 -39.30 26.82
CA VAL A 876 -4.10 -38.38 27.83
C VAL A 876 -3.56 -36.96 27.65
N SER A 877 -2.29 -36.79 27.27
CA SER A 877 -1.74 -35.45 26.99
C SER A 877 -2.49 -34.78 25.84
N GLY A 878 -2.78 -35.53 24.77
CA GLY A 878 -3.54 -35.03 23.62
C GLY A 878 -4.91 -34.49 24.03
N GLN A 879 -5.62 -35.20 24.91
CA GLN A 879 -6.92 -34.75 25.44
C GLN A 879 -6.79 -33.48 26.30
N MET A 880 -5.80 -33.43 27.19
CA MET A 880 -5.52 -32.24 28.01
C MET A 880 -5.21 -31.00 27.16
N LEU A 881 -4.42 -31.15 26.08
CA LEU A 881 -4.07 -30.06 25.17
C LEU A 881 -5.31 -29.53 24.41
N LYS A 882 -6.20 -30.42 23.99
CA LYS A 882 -7.44 -30.05 23.28
C LYS A 882 -8.43 -29.31 24.20
N SER A 883 -8.51 -29.70 25.47
CA SER A 883 -9.52 -29.15 26.39
C SER A 883 -9.28 -27.72 26.84
N ILE A 884 -8.07 -27.17 26.61
CA ILE A 884 -7.73 -25.77 26.89
C ILE A 884 -8.72 -24.81 26.22
N ALA A 885 -9.21 -25.16 25.03
CA ALA A 885 -10.19 -24.34 24.32
C ALA A 885 -11.50 -24.13 25.10
N PHE A 886 -11.83 -25.04 26.03
CA PHE A 886 -13.01 -25.00 26.88
C PHE A 886 -12.75 -24.39 28.27
N CYS A 887 -11.54 -23.89 28.55
CA CYS A 887 -11.25 -23.09 29.75
C CYS A 887 -11.77 -21.65 29.63
N ASP A 888 -13.01 -21.51 29.13
CA ASP A 888 -13.77 -20.28 28.97
C ASP A 888 -15.23 -20.59 29.32
N ALA A 889 -15.80 -19.84 30.24
CA ALA A 889 -17.14 -20.13 30.76
C ALA A 889 -18.23 -20.08 29.69
N ALA A 890 -18.13 -19.16 28.71
CA ALA A 890 -19.13 -19.01 27.66
C ALA A 890 -19.03 -20.16 26.66
N VAL A 891 -17.81 -20.50 26.20
CA VAL A 891 -17.56 -21.63 25.30
C VAL A 891 -17.99 -22.95 25.95
N LEU A 892 -17.63 -23.17 27.22
CA LEU A 892 -18.01 -24.38 27.97
C LEU A 892 -19.52 -24.47 28.17
N THR A 893 -20.18 -23.38 28.55
CA THR A 893 -21.64 -23.36 28.75
C THR A 893 -22.37 -23.69 27.46
N GLN A 894 -21.99 -23.05 26.34
CA GLN A 894 -22.57 -23.32 25.03
C GLN A 894 -22.31 -24.77 24.59
N HIS A 895 -21.11 -25.29 24.84
CA HIS A 895 -20.77 -26.67 24.56
C HIS A 895 -21.65 -27.63 25.37
N VAL A 896 -21.74 -27.49 26.69
CA VAL A 896 -22.57 -28.36 27.53
C VAL A 896 -24.04 -28.28 27.13
N GLU A 897 -24.59 -27.09 26.86
CA GLU A 897 -25.98 -26.89 26.42
C GLU A 897 -26.28 -27.67 25.13
N HIS A 898 -25.37 -27.59 24.16
CA HIS A 898 -25.46 -28.35 22.91
C HIS A 898 -25.45 -29.87 23.17
N ARG A 899 -24.52 -30.34 24.01
CA ARG A 899 -24.23 -31.77 24.22
C ARG A 899 -25.29 -32.52 25.01
N ILE A 900 -25.99 -31.84 25.92
CA ILE A 900 -27.09 -32.42 26.71
C ILE A 900 -28.42 -32.48 25.93
N ASN A 901 -28.51 -31.84 24.76
CA ASN A 901 -29.78 -31.73 24.04
C ASN A 901 -30.18 -33.06 23.35
N PRO A 902 -31.27 -33.71 23.77
CA PRO A 902 -31.72 -34.99 23.18
C PRO A 902 -32.23 -34.83 21.74
N GLY A 903 -32.58 -33.61 21.31
CA GLY A 903 -32.96 -33.31 19.92
C GLY A 903 -31.79 -33.30 18.95
N HIS A 904 -30.55 -33.19 19.45
CA HIS A 904 -29.33 -33.14 18.64
C HIS A 904 -28.51 -34.43 18.73
N HIS A 905 -28.61 -35.18 19.83
CA HIS A 905 -27.79 -36.36 20.09
C HIS A 905 -28.63 -37.58 20.44
N ARG A 906 -28.27 -38.74 19.84
CA ARG A 906 -28.93 -40.03 20.13
C ARG A 906 -28.68 -40.49 21.57
N ASN A 907 -27.46 -40.30 22.05
CA ASN A 907 -27.08 -40.52 23.44
C ASN A 907 -26.57 -39.16 23.96
N PRO A 908 -27.40 -38.28 24.53
CA PRO A 908 -26.95 -36.96 25.02
C PRO A 908 -26.02 -37.09 26.24
N SER A 909 -25.20 -36.07 26.48
CA SER A 909 -24.37 -36.01 27.69
C SER A 909 -25.29 -35.80 28.89
N ARG A 910 -24.88 -36.27 30.07
CA ARG A 910 -25.76 -36.30 31.24
C ARG A 910 -25.12 -35.62 32.44
N PHE A 911 -25.96 -35.03 33.29
CA PHE A 911 -25.54 -34.66 34.64
C PHE A 911 -25.59 -35.91 35.52
N VAL A 912 -24.46 -36.23 36.16
CA VAL A 912 -24.36 -37.25 37.21
C VAL A 912 -24.83 -36.66 38.55
N LYS A 913 -24.49 -35.39 38.80
CA LYS A 913 -24.92 -34.60 39.96
C LYS A 913 -25.28 -33.19 39.48
N GLY A 914 -26.31 -32.57 40.07
CA GLY A 914 -26.79 -31.25 39.67
C GLY A 914 -27.54 -31.23 38.33
N ASP A 915 -27.70 -30.05 37.75
CA ASP A 915 -28.34 -29.84 36.45
C ASP A 915 -27.73 -28.64 35.71
N PHE A 916 -28.17 -28.42 34.46
CA PHE A 916 -27.67 -27.33 33.61
C PHE A 916 -27.93 -25.94 34.21
N ASN A 917 -29.07 -25.73 34.88
CA ASN A 917 -29.41 -24.44 35.47
C ASN A 917 -28.53 -24.15 36.69
N ALA A 918 -28.25 -25.16 37.52
CA ALA A 918 -27.34 -25.05 38.65
C ALA A 918 -25.91 -24.73 38.19
N MET A 919 -25.42 -25.45 37.17
CA MET A 919 -24.12 -25.17 36.54
C MET A 919 -24.05 -23.75 35.98
N LYS A 920 -25.04 -23.38 35.15
CA LYS A 920 -25.09 -22.06 34.51
C LYS A 920 -25.17 -20.94 35.54
N ARG A 921 -26.02 -21.08 36.56
CA ARG A 921 -26.10 -20.12 37.68
C ARG A 921 -24.76 -20.01 38.42
N ALA A 922 -24.08 -21.11 38.71
CA ALA A 922 -22.78 -21.07 39.36
C ALA A 922 -21.75 -20.29 38.53
N LEU A 923 -21.69 -20.52 37.22
CA LEU A 923 -20.81 -19.79 36.31
C LEU A 923 -21.17 -18.30 36.18
N GLU A 924 -22.46 -17.95 36.12
CA GLU A 924 -22.94 -16.57 35.95
C GLU A 924 -22.83 -15.73 37.24
N THR A 925 -22.97 -16.36 38.41
CA THR A 925 -22.93 -15.67 39.71
C THR A 925 -21.53 -15.55 40.29
N THR A 926 -20.59 -16.40 39.85
CA THR A 926 -19.19 -16.32 40.27
C THR A 926 -18.50 -15.16 39.54
N PRO A 927 -17.87 -14.21 40.25
CA PRO A 927 -17.12 -13.15 39.58
C PRO A 927 -15.94 -13.75 38.81
N PRO A 928 -15.50 -13.17 37.68
CA PRO A 928 -14.38 -13.70 36.89
C PRO A 928 -13.08 -13.92 37.70
N THR A 929 -12.84 -13.13 38.75
CA THR A 929 -11.68 -13.27 39.65
C THR A 929 -11.77 -14.48 40.59
N GLY A 930 -12.96 -15.03 40.78
CA GLY A 930 -13.22 -16.22 41.59
C GLY A 930 -13.48 -17.48 40.77
N LEU A 931 -13.35 -17.42 39.44
CA LEU A 931 -13.52 -18.57 38.55
C LEU A 931 -12.15 -19.09 38.11
N THR A 932 -11.92 -20.39 38.30
CA THR A 932 -10.66 -21.04 37.89
C THR A 932 -10.95 -22.34 37.15
N PHE A 933 -10.06 -22.69 36.22
CA PHE A 933 -10.12 -23.95 35.47
C PHE A 933 -8.92 -24.82 35.84
N GLU A 934 -9.17 -26.11 36.04
CA GLU A 934 -8.13 -27.10 36.29
C GLU A 934 -8.30 -28.28 35.32
N ILE A 935 -7.18 -28.83 34.83
CA ILE A 935 -7.19 -29.95 33.88
C ILE A 935 -6.47 -31.15 34.49
N PHE A 936 -7.12 -32.30 34.46
CA PHE A 936 -6.62 -33.54 35.03
C PHE A 936 -6.52 -34.62 33.97
N GLY A 937 -5.34 -35.22 33.85
CA GLY A 937 -5.12 -36.42 33.06
C GLY A 937 -5.14 -37.66 33.97
N VAL A 938 -6.13 -38.52 33.81
CA VAL A 938 -6.35 -39.71 34.64
C VAL A 938 -5.84 -40.94 33.90
N GLN A 939 -4.73 -41.50 34.40
CA GLN A 939 -4.08 -42.64 33.81
C GLN A 939 -3.55 -43.58 34.91
N PRO A 940 -4.36 -44.55 35.36
CA PRO A 940 -3.97 -45.47 36.42
C PRO A 940 -2.83 -46.42 36.00
N GLY A 941 -2.54 -46.55 34.70
CA GLY A 941 -1.40 -47.31 34.21
C GLY A 941 -0.03 -46.69 34.55
N ILE A 942 0.03 -45.43 34.96
CA ILE A 942 1.29 -44.79 35.36
C ILE A 942 1.47 -45.01 36.87
N SER A 943 2.63 -45.51 37.31
CA SER A 943 2.99 -45.50 38.74
C SER A 943 3.94 -44.35 39.02
N ARG A 944 3.56 -43.48 39.96
CA ARG A 944 4.34 -42.28 40.31
C ARG A 944 5.76 -42.62 40.74
N ALA A 945 5.94 -43.69 41.51
CA ALA A 945 7.25 -44.14 42.00
C ALA A 945 8.17 -44.68 40.89
N ALA A 946 7.62 -45.08 39.74
CA ALA A 946 8.36 -45.72 38.66
C ALA A 946 8.70 -44.79 37.48
N VAL A 947 8.23 -43.54 37.49
CA VAL A 947 8.40 -42.56 36.38
C VAL A 947 9.88 -42.25 36.18
N ASP A 948 10.39 -42.54 34.98
CA ASP A 948 11.77 -42.19 34.60
C ASP A 948 11.88 -40.77 34.02
N ALA A 949 13.11 -40.32 33.75
CA ALA A 949 13.36 -38.97 33.24
C ALA A 949 12.71 -38.69 31.89
N HIS A 950 12.59 -39.71 31.02
CA HIS A 950 11.98 -39.53 29.70
C HIS A 950 10.46 -39.35 29.84
N LEU A 951 9.81 -40.16 30.66
CA LEU A 951 8.38 -40.05 30.90
C LEU A 951 8.03 -38.77 31.69
N ALA A 952 8.87 -38.37 32.65
CA ALA A 952 8.71 -37.11 33.37
C ALA A 952 8.72 -35.90 32.43
N ASP A 953 9.68 -35.83 31.50
CA ASP A 953 9.79 -34.75 30.51
C ASP A 953 8.51 -34.63 29.65
N LEU A 954 7.99 -35.76 29.17
CA LEU A 954 6.76 -35.81 28.38
C LEU A 954 5.52 -35.42 29.19
N MET A 955 5.42 -35.90 30.43
CA MET A 955 4.30 -35.56 31.32
C MET A 955 4.29 -34.06 31.61
N VAL A 956 5.42 -33.49 32.02
CA VAL A 956 5.54 -32.07 32.39
C VAL A 956 5.28 -31.17 31.20
N TYR A 957 5.72 -31.55 29.99
CA TYR A 957 5.42 -30.77 28.78
C TYR A 957 3.91 -30.51 28.61
N GLY A 958 3.08 -31.54 28.74
CA GLY A 958 1.62 -31.41 28.63
C GLY A 958 1.01 -30.55 29.75
N LEU A 959 1.54 -30.66 30.97
CA LEU A 959 1.10 -29.87 32.13
C LEU A 959 1.43 -28.39 31.97
N ASP A 960 2.71 -28.08 31.66
CA ASP A 960 3.18 -26.71 31.45
C ASP A 960 2.47 -26.06 30.25
N TYR A 961 2.14 -26.84 29.22
CA TYR A 961 1.34 -26.34 28.09
C TYR A 961 -0.08 -25.99 28.54
N ALA A 962 -0.77 -26.88 29.27
CA ALA A 962 -2.12 -26.64 29.78
C ALA A 962 -2.19 -25.41 30.71
N GLN A 963 -1.21 -25.26 31.59
CA GLN A 963 -1.11 -24.11 32.49
C GLN A 963 -0.88 -22.79 31.74
N ARG A 964 0.07 -22.77 30.79
CA ARG A 964 0.26 -21.61 29.88
C ARG A 964 -0.96 -21.35 29.00
N GLY A 965 -1.77 -22.38 28.77
CA GLY A 965 -3.04 -22.35 28.07
C GLY A 965 -4.18 -21.67 28.84
N GLY A 966 -4.02 -21.41 30.14
CA GLY A 966 -5.04 -20.76 30.98
C GLY A 966 -5.68 -21.65 32.03
N ALA A 967 -5.25 -22.91 32.16
CA ALA A 967 -5.57 -23.69 33.35
C ALA A 967 -4.78 -23.15 34.55
N ALA A 968 -5.46 -22.86 35.67
CA ALA A 968 -4.81 -22.48 36.92
C ALA A 968 -3.93 -23.62 37.46
N LYS A 969 -4.36 -24.86 37.23
CA LYS A 969 -3.63 -26.08 37.59
C LYS A 969 -3.81 -27.14 36.50
N ALA A 970 -2.74 -27.84 36.17
CA ALA A 970 -2.81 -29.06 35.37
C ALA A 970 -2.10 -30.18 36.15
N GLN A 971 -2.70 -31.37 36.20
CA GLN A 971 -2.19 -32.45 37.03
C GLN A 971 -2.48 -33.84 36.45
N ARG A 972 -1.69 -34.84 36.83
CA ARG A 972 -1.94 -36.26 36.55
C ARG A 972 -2.52 -36.98 37.76
N LEU A 973 -3.53 -37.81 37.56
CA LEU A 973 -3.96 -38.80 38.53
C LEU A 973 -3.42 -40.16 38.11
N THR A 974 -2.48 -40.68 38.89
CA THR A 974 -1.74 -41.91 38.61
C THR A 974 -2.04 -42.98 39.67
N SER A 975 -1.54 -44.19 39.46
CA SER A 975 -1.39 -45.15 40.56
C SER A 975 -0.30 -44.70 41.54
N ALA A 976 -0.45 -45.13 42.79
CA ALA A 976 0.52 -44.90 43.86
C ALA A 976 1.93 -45.41 43.51
#